data_AF-A0A9W4S5C0-F1
#
_entry.id   AF-A0A9W4S5C0-F1
#
_cell.length_a   1.000
_cell.length_b   1.000
_cell.length_c   1.000
_cell.angle_alpha   90.00
_cell.angle_beta   90.00
_cell.angle_gamma   90.00
#
_symmetry.space_group_name_H-M   'P 1'
#
loop_
_entity.id
_entity.type
_entity.pdbx_description
1 polymer ?
#
loop_
_entity_poly.entity_id
_entity_poly.type
_entity_poly.pdbx_seq_one_letter_code
_entity_poly.pdbx_strand_id
1 'polypeptide(L)'
;MQVGFRPRLRARPSLVELLARGKQQDDDGLSSSPVSPYIPPAASVTAAGTGGSGTYLQVPGELDLDVDLLDEDATGAGGPSATGGGGLNTDTAGTGPGHTSSGPLSHALREAWAGRTNPIASWSAPARHAREPQPHRSSQVDVEALAIASAQPLPSSPPTTPRQTPSNPPSPSTPDALPASTDLLPVTIIHEPSPARVQTSAMPPKQKKDSKDDESHTGKIFSVSGPVIVAEDMIGVAMYELVRVGHDNLVGEVIRINGDQCTIQVYEETAGVTVGDPVVRTGKPLSVELGPGLLNGIYDGIQRPLEKISEMSKTIYIPRGIAVPALDRTKKWEFVPSLKVGDHISGGDVWGTVNENSFISTHRILFPPRARGTITKIASKGSYTVEENLLEVEFDGKKTDYPMMQSWPVRVPRPTTEKLQANEPFVVGQRVLDALFPGVQGGTVAIPGAFGCGKTVISQSVSKFSNSDVIVYVGCGERGNEMAEVLKDFPELTIEVDGRKEPIMKRTTLIANTSNMPVAAREASIYTGITVAEYFRDQGLNVAMMADSSSRWAEALREISGRLGEMPADQGFPAYLGAKLASFYERAGRVKSLGSPERNGSVSIVGAVSPPGGDFSDPVTTSTLGIVQVFWGLDKKLAQRKHFPSINTSLSYSKYTMVLDKWYEKEYPEFPRLRDRIKQLLSDSEELDQVVQLVGKSALSDPDKITLDIAALLKEDFLQQNGYSDYDQFCPLWKTEWMMKLMVGFHDEAQKAIAQGQSWAKVREATSDLQSKLRQLKFEVPTDGEEVITKKYEEIQQQMLDKFASVVDE
;
A
#
# COMPACT_ATOMS: atom_id res chain seq x y z
N MET A 1 -19.43 -1.85 62.39
CA MET A 1 -20.30 -0.65 62.31
C MET A 1 -19.99 0.11 61.03
N GLN A 2 -20.96 0.89 60.53
CA GLN A 2 -20.81 2.00 59.56
C GLN A 2 -19.95 1.78 58.30
N VAL A 3 -20.65 1.31 57.26
CA VAL A 3 -20.66 1.80 55.86
C VAL A 3 -19.63 2.89 55.48
N GLY A 4 -18.80 2.62 54.48
CA GLY A 4 -17.86 3.60 53.90
C GLY A 4 -18.44 4.42 52.73
N PHE A 5 -17.78 5.54 52.42
CA PHE A 5 -18.08 6.41 51.27
C PHE A 5 -17.00 6.29 50.17
N ARG A 6 -17.43 6.22 48.91
CA ARG A 6 -16.52 6.28 47.74
C ARG A 6 -16.18 7.74 47.39
N PRO A 7 -14.94 8.07 47.01
CA PRO A 7 -14.62 9.36 46.39
C PRO A 7 -15.38 9.53 45.05
N ARG A 8 -15.96 10.70 44.82
CA ARG A 8 -16.47 11.09 43.49
C ARG A 8 -15.36 11.78 42.70
N LEU A 9 -15.04 11.25 41.53
CA LEU A 9 -14.20 11.96 40.53
C LEU A 9 -14.89 13.27 40.14
N ARG A 10 -14.14 14.38 40.11
CA ARG A 10 -14.60 15.65 39.54
C ARG A 10 -14.54 15.57 38.01
N ALA A 11 -15.60 15.99 37.34
CA ALA A 11 -15.55 16.23 35.89
C ALA A 11 -14.59 17.40 35.57
N ARG A 12 -13.98 17.38 34.38
CA ARG A 12 -13.22 18.52 33.86
C ARG A 12 -14.18 19.65 33.47
N PRO A 13 -13.81 20.94 33.67
CA PRO A 13 -14.61 22.07 33.21
C PRO A 13 -14.62 22.16 31.68
N SER A 14 -15.57 22.93 31.15
CA SER A 14 -15.72 23.13 29.70
C SER A 14 -14.73 24.16 29.15
N LEU A 15 -14.43 24.09 27.84
CA LEU A 15 -13.45 24.96 27.18
C LEU A 15 -13.79 26.47 27.33
N VAL A 16 -15.09 26.78 27.43
CA VAL A 16 -15.61 28.15 27.57
C VAL A 16 -15.23 28.78 28.93
N GLU A 17 -15.17 27.98 30.00
CA GLU A 17 -14.82 28.46 31.34
C GLU A 17 -13.32 28.79 31.48
N LEU A 18 -12.46 28.14 30.69
CA LEU A 18 -11.03 28.46 30.61
C LEU A 18 -10.80 29.80 29.90
N LEU A 19 -11.46 30.02 28.75
CA LEU A 19 -11.38 31.27 27.99
C LEU A 19 -11.91 32.49 28.77
N ALA A 20 -12.88 32.29 29.67
CA ALA A 20 -13.38 33.35 30.55
C ALA A 20 -12.36 33.80 31.61
N ARG A 21 -11.46 32.92 32.07
CA ARG A 21 -10.46 33.25 33.11
C ARG A 21 -9.18 33.86 32.55
N GLY A 22 -8.80 33.52 31.32
CA GLY A 22 -7.59 34.04 30.64
C GLY A 22 -7.63 35.53 30.23
N LYS A 23 -8.59 36.32 30.73
CA LYS A 23 -8.75 37.75 30.42
C LYS A 23 -8.73 38.67 31.65
N GLN A 24 -8.31 38.15 32.81
CA GLN A 24 -8.43 38.87 34.09
C GLN A 24 -7.20 38.75 35.00
N GLN A 25 -6.04 38.38 34.45
CA GLN A 25 -4.74 38.28 35.15
C GLN A 25 -3.58 38.69 34.23
N ASP A 26 -3.58 39.93 33.73
CA ASP A 26 -2.45 40.51 32.95
C ASP A 26 -2.45 42.06 33.09
N ASP A 27 -2.66 42.58 34.31
CA ASP A 27 -2.57 44.02 34.60
C ASP A 27 -2.28 44.31 36.08
N ASP A 28 -1.03 44.13 36.52
CA ASP A 28 -0.49 44.76 37.76
C ASP A 28 1.05 44.59 37.87
N GLY A 29 1.79 45.70 38.05
CA GLY A 29 3.12 45.70 38.70
C GLY A 29 4.43 45.78 37.86
N LEU A 30 4.83 47.01 37.50
CA LEU A 30 6.12 47.69 37.87
C LEU A 30 7.48 46.94 37.70
N SER A 31 8.59 47.54 37.23
CA SER A 31 8.91 48.95 36.90
C SER A 31 10.29 49.12 36.22
N SER A 32 10.67 50.39 35.96
CA SER A 32 11.99 50.93 35.55
C SER A 32 12.28 51.07 34.03
N SER A 33 13.05 52.13 33.72
CA SER A 33 13.28 52.77 32.41
C SER A 33 14.63 53.54 32.49
N PRO A 34 15.09 54.38 31.52
CA PRO A 34 14.52 54.80 30.23
C PRO A 34 15.51 54.80 29.04
N VAL A 35 15.04 55.19 27.84
CA VAL A 35 15.63 56.21 26.92
C VAL A 35 14.66 56.43 25.72
N SER A 36 14.73 57.60 25.07
CA SER A 36 13.83 58.10 24.01
C SER A 36 14.57 59.21 23.22
N PRO A 37 14.04 59.89 22.16
CA PRO A 37 12.89 59.62 21.25
C PRO A 37 13.30 59.62 19.74
N TYR A 38 12.34 59.55 18.78
CA TYR A 38 12.10 60.62 17.79
C TYR A 38 10.88 60.42 16.83
N ILE A 39 9.93 61.37 16.89
CA ILE A 39 9.07 61.98 15.84
C ILE A 39 8.18 61.13 14.88
N PRO A 40 6.83 61.39 14.88
CA PRO A 40 5.88 61.16 13.78
C PRO A 40 5.47 62.48 13.04
N PRO A 41 4.61 62.42 12.01
CA PRO A 41 3.28 63.09 12.07
C PRO A 41 2.13 62.18 11.58
N ALA A 42 0.91 62.21 12.15
CA ALA A 42 -0.22 63.17 11.92
C ALA A 42 -0.82 63.09 10.49
N ALA A 43 -2.13 63.26 10.23
CA ALA A 43 -3.23 63.95 10.95
C ALA A 43 -4.61 63.42 10.42
N SER A 44 -5.84 63.73 10.90
CA SER A 44 -6.40 64.27 12.16
C SER A 44 -7.94 64.48 12.02
N VAL A 45 -8.73 64.46 13.12
CA VAL A 45 -9.90 65.37 13.39
C VAL A 45 -11.15 65.25 12.46
N THR A 46 -12.44 65.25 12.85
CA THR A 46 -13.27 65.26 14.10
C THR A 46 -14.68 64.75 13.69
N ALA A 47 -15.50 63.98 14.42
CA ALA A 47 -16.05 64.03 15.80
C ALA A 47 -17.48 64.61 15.90
N ALA A 48 -18.32 63.99 16.77
CA ALA A 48 -19.73 64.29 17.09
C ALA A 48 -20.79 64.07 15.97
N GLY A 49 -22.03 63.65 16.26
CA GLY A 49 -22.58 63.19 17.54
C GLY A 49 -24.07 62.77 17.51
N THR A 50 -24.48 61.95 18.48
CA THR A 50 -25.83 61.79 19.06
C THR A 50 -27.10 61.85 18.17
N GLY A 51 -27.75 60.69 18.01
CA GLY A 51 -29.07 60.46 18.63
C GLY A 51 -30.38 60.76 17.87
N GLY A 52 -31.05 59.70 17.41
CA GLY A 52 -32.42 59.40 17.87
C GLY A 52 -33.67 59.84 17.09
N SER A 53 -34.39 58.83 16.56
CA SER A 53 -35.86 58.78 16.34
C SER A 53 -36.51 59.60 15.19
N GLY A 54 -37.69 59.15 14.75
CA GLY A 54 -38.75 60.08 14.32
C GLY A 54 -39.18 60.13 12.85
N THR A 55 -39.46 58.98 12.23
CA THR A 55 -40.34 58.79 11.03
C THR A 55 -41.19 59.97 10.53
N TYR A 56 -41.22 60.27 9.21
CA TYR A 56 -42.42 60.82 8.54
C TYR A 56 -42.43 60.58 6.99
N LEU A 57 -43.41 59.78 6.54
CA LEU A 57 -44.28 59.91 5.34
C LEU A 57 -43.78 60.19 3.89
N GLN A 58 -44.42 59.46 2.96
CA GLN A 58 -45.03 59.92 1.68
C GLN A 58 -44.38 59.57 0.31
N VAL A 59 -45.24 59.08 -0.61
CA VAL A 59 -45.02 58.81 -2.05
C VAL A 59 -45.42 60.06 -2.88
N PRO A 60 -44.99 60.24 -4.16
CA PRO A 60 -45.65 59.57 -5.31
C PRO A 60 -44.75 59.28 -6.54
N GLY A 61 -45.28 58.57 -7.56
CA GLY A 61 -44.71 58.52 -8.92
C GLY A 61 -44.97 57.21 -9.70
N GLU A 62 -46.04 57.17 -10.50
CA GLU A 62 -46.41 56.05 -11.41
C GLU A 62 -46.19 56.40 -12.91
N LEU A 63 -46.76 55.59 -13.83
CA LEU A 63 -46.80 55.65 -15.32
C LEU A 63 -45.68 54.84 -16.02
N ASP A 64 -45.87 54.11 -17.14
CA ASP A 64 -47.04 53.56 -17.88
C ASP A 64 -46.48 52.63 -19.01
N LEU A 65 -47.15 51.66 -19.65
CA LEU A 65 -48.31 50.77 -19.32
C LEU A 65 -48.31 49.57 -20.35
N ASP A 66 -49.43 48.85 -20.48
CA ASP A 66 -49.83 47.87 -21.53
C ASP A 66 -49.08 46.51 -21.68
N VAL A 67 -49.68 45.43 -22.22
CA VAL A 67 -50.84 44.58 -21.80
C VAL A 67 -51.09 43.47 -22.85
N ASP A 68 -51.44 42.24 -22.42
CA ASP A 68 -52.02 41.10 -23.18
C ASP A 68 -51.23 40.44 -24.36
N LEU A 69 -51.34 39.13 -24.69
CA LEU A 69 -51.91 37.93 -24.03
C LEU A 69 -51.41 36.61 -24.70
N LEU A 70 -51.81 35.45 -24.15
CA LEU A 70 -51.74 34.05 -24.66
C LEU A 70 -50.45 33.23 -24.45
N ASP A 71 -50.52 32.32 -23.46
CA ASP A 71 -50.39 30.83 -23.52
C ASP A 71 -49.23 30.15 -24.30
N GLU A 72 -48.66 29.01 -23.86
CA GLU A 72 -49.08 28.05 -22.81
C GLU A 72 -47.88 27.30 -22.16
N ASP A 73 -48.16 26.60 -21.05
CA ASP A 73 -47.38 25.53 -20.39
C ASP A 73 -45.92 25.75 -19.92
N ALA A 74 -45.79 26.09 -18.63
CA ALA A 74 -44.67 25.68 -17.78
C ALA A 74 -45.17 25.37 -16.35
N THR A 75 -44.92 24.18 -15.82
CA THR A 75 -45.37 23.77 -14.47
C THR A 75 -44.21 23.66 -13.48
N GLY A 76 -44.26 24.44 -12.40
CA GLY A 76 -43.24 24.41 -11.33
C GLY A 76 -43.67 25.11 -10.04
N ALA A 77 -43.52 24.37 -8.93
CA ALA A 77 -43.68 24.79 -7.52
C ALA A 77 -45.09 25.27 -7.06
N GLY A 78 -45.46 24.91 -5.82
CA GLY A 78 -46.71 25.36 -5.19
C GLY A 78 -46.91 24.91 -3.74
N GLY A 79 -47.53 25.79 -2.94
CA GLY A 79 -47.96 25.63 -1.54
C GLY A 79 -48.32 27.01 -0.96
N PRO A 80 -48.84 27.16 0.29
CA PRO A 80 -49.19 26.14 1.29
C PRO A 80 -50.60 26.30 1.95
N SER A 81 -50.99 25.36 2.85
CA SER A 81 -52.06 25.50 3.89
C SER A 81 -53.53 25.61 3.42
N ALA A 82 -54.61 25.35 4.20
CA ALA A 82 -54.79 25.20 5.66
C ALA A 82 -56.07 24.37 6.05
N THR A 83 -56.31 24.19 7.37
CA THR A 83 -57.54 23.65 8.05
C THR A 83 -57.81 22.13 7.98
N GLY A 84 -58.36 21.44 9.01
CA GLY A 84 -58.59 21.85 10.42
C GLY A 84 -59.38 20.82 11.29
N GLY A 85 -59.09 20.76 12.60
CA GLY A 85 -59.85 20.03 13.66
C GLY A 85 -59.43 18.57 13.96
N GLY A 86 -59.53 18.03 15.20
CA GLY A 86 -59.80 18.65 16.51
C GLY A 86 -60.15 17.63 17.64
N GLY A 87 -59.73 17.89 18.89
CA GLY A 87 -60.11 17.14 20.13
C GLY A 87 -59.27 15.87 20.43
N LEU A 88 -58.85 15.50 21.66
CA LEU A 88 -59.30 15.70 23.07
C LEU A 88 -60.64 15.00 23.41
N ASN A 89 -60.83 14.29 24.53
CA ASN A 89 -59.91 13.83 25.59
C ASN A 89 -60.60 12.70 26.41
N THR A 90 -59.86 11.80 27.06
CA THR A 90 -60.20 11.30 28.42
C THR A 90 -58.96 10.78 29.14
N ASP A 91 -58.70 11.40 30.29
CA ASP A 91 -57.73 11.07 31.34
C ASP A 91 -57.97 9.66 31.95
N THR A 92 -57.12 9.05 32.80
CA THR A 92 -56.30 9.63 33.88
C THR A 92 -55.08 8.75 34.22
N ALA A 93 -54.14 9.29 35.03
CA ALA A 93 -52.91 8.62 35.47
C ALA A 93 -53.05 7.80 36.77
N GLY A 94 -52.09 6.90 37.04
CA GLY A 94 -51.74 6.48 38.42
C GLY A 94 -51.34 5.02 38.62
N THR A 95 -50.10 4.80 39.07
CA THR A 95 -49.62 3.74 40.00
C THR A 95 -50.16 2.29 39.93
N GLY A 96 -49.25 1.30 39.84
CA GLY A 96 -49.50 -0.10 40.27
C GLY A 96 -49.43 -0.27 41.80
N PRO A 97 -49.25 -1.50 42.36
CA PRO A 97 -48.98 -2.80 41.71
C PRO A 97 -49.96 -3.93 42.12
N GLY A 98 -49.78 -5.16 41.63
CA GLY A 98 -50.40 -6.36 42.23
C GLY A 98 -50.53 -7.60 41.34
N HIS A 99 -50.28 -8.79 41.93
CA HIS A 99 -50.74 -10.11 41.44
C HIS A 99 -52.22 -10.34 41.93
N THR A 100 -52.98 -11.40 41.64
CA THR A 100 -52.71 -12.86 41.67
C THR A 100 -53.82 -13.72 41.03
N SER A 101 -53.44 -14.94 40.62
CA SER A 101 -54.12 -16.26 40.80
C SER A 101 -55.59 -16.54 40.41
N SER A 102 -55.77 -17.73 39.81
CA SER A 102 -56.46 -18.88 40.44
C SER A 102 -55.96 -20.18 39.75
N GLY A 103 -56.07 -21.41 40.30
CA GLY A 103 -56.83 -21.89 41.47
C GLY A 103 -56.05 -22.87 42.40
N PRO A 104 -56.74 -23.74 43.16
CA PRO A 104 -56.35 -24.02 44.55
C PRO A 104 -55.68 -25.38 44.89
N LEU A 105 -55.28 -25.51 46.16
CA LEU A 105 -54.51 -26.57 46.82
C LEU A 105 -55.33 -27.80 47.25
N SER A 106 -54.67 -28.96 47.46
CA SER A 106 -54.52 -29.57 48.82
C SER A 106 -53.73 -30.90 48.90
N HIS A 107 -52.96 -31.02 50.00
CA HIS A 107 -52.62 -32.21 50.81
C HIS A 107 -51.72 -33.40 50.33
N ALA A 108 -50.76 -33.70 51.23
CA ALA A 108 -50.34 -35.03 51.76
C ALA A 108 -49.21 -35.90 51.12
N LEU A 109 -48.04 -35.85 51.79
CA LEU A 109 -47.23 -36.97 52.34
C LEU A 109 -46.61 -38.10 51.46
N ARG A 110 -45.29 -38.25 51.67
CA ARG A 110 -44.46 -39.49 51.82
C ARG A 110 -43.88 -40.28 50.63
N GLU A 111 -42.55 -40.43 50.72
CA GLU A 111 -41.72 -41.66 50.58
C GLU A 111 -41.76 -42.56 49.30
N ALA A 112 -40.62 -42.53 48.59
CA ALA A 112 -39.77 -43.67 48.19
C ALA A 112 -40.13 -44.67 47.03
N TRP A 113 -39.21 -44.69 46.06
CA TRP A 113 -38.64 -45.84 45.29
C TRP A 113 -39.47 -46.71 44.30
N ALA A 114 -38.93 -46.75 43.07
CA ALA A 114 -38.70 -47.92 42.19
C ALA A 114 -39.86 -48.67 41.49
N GLY A 115 -39.70 -48.90 40.18
CA GLY A 115 -40.51 -49.82 39.36
C GLY A 115 -40.16 -49.80 37.86
N ARG A 116 -40.14 -50.98 37.21
CA ARG A 116 -39.98 -51.15 35.75
C ARG A 116 -41.28 -51.72 35.16
N THR A 117 -41.57 -51.46 33.87
CA THR A 117 -41.91 -52.50 32.83
C THR A 117 -42.18 -51.88 31.45
N ASN A 118 -41.86 -52.65 30.38
CA ASN A 118 -42.44 -52.50 29.02
C ASN A 118 -43.61 -53.49 28.85
N PRO A 119 -44.46 -53.33 27.80
CA PRO A 119 -44.46 -54.36 26.74
C PRO A 119 -44.64 -53.82 25.31
N ILE A 120 -44.74 -54.73 24.33
CA ILE A 120 -44.71 -54.53 22.87
C ILE A 120 -46.07 -54.83 22.23
N ALA A 121 -46.39 -54.22 21.08
CA ALA A 121 -47.41 -54.70 20.14
C ALA A 121 -47.01 -54.42 18.67
N SER A 122 -47.53 -55.21 17.72
CA SER A 122 -47.14 -55.19 16.30
C SER A 122 -48.17 -55.89 15.41
N TRP A 123 -48.40 -55.46 14.15
CA TRP A 123 -48.89 -56.28 13.00
C TRP A 123 -48.95 -55.49 11.67
N SER A 124 -49.31 -56.17 10.57
CA SER A 124 -48.38 -56.33 9.43
C SER A 124 -49.01 -56.70 8.06
N ALA A 125 -48.51 -56.05 6.98
CA ALA A 125 -48.50 -56.49 5.56
C ALA A 125 -49.89 -56.68 4.86
N PRO A 126 -50.00 -57.02 3.54
CA PRO A 126 -49.01 -57.15 2.43
C PRO A 126 -49.42 -56.26 1.20
N ALA A 127 -49.08 -56.40 -0.11
CA ALA A 127 -48.10 -57.17 -0.93
C ALA A 127 -48.00 -56.59 -2.38
N ARG A 128 -46.82 -56.75 -3.05
CA ARG A 128 -46.60 -56.95 -4.53
C ARG A 128 -47.05 -55.84 -5.53
N HIS A 129 -46.32 -55.48 -6.60
CA HIS A 129 -45.01 -55.83 -7.22
C HIS A 129 -44.66 -54.69 -8.25
N ALA A 130 -43.48 -54.54 -8.88
CA ALA A 130 -42.06 -54.85 -8.60
C ALA A 130 -41.14 -54.35 -9.76
N ARG A 131 -39.81 -54.29 -9.53
CA ARG A 131 -38.67 -54.12 -10.49
C ARG A 131 -38.47 -52.73 -11.16
N GLU A 132 -37.25 -52.24 -11.41
CA GLU A 132 -35.83 -52.56 -11.03
C GLU A 132 -34.96 -51.31 -11.40
N PRO A 133 -33.64 -51.17 -11.10
CA PRO A 133 -32.68 -52.08 -10.44
C PRO A 133 -31.97 -51.49 -9.18
N GLN A 134 -30.86 -52.11 -8.72
CA GLN A 134 -30.15 -51.82 -7.46
C GLN A 134 -28.70 -51.31 -7.63
N PRO A 135 -28.10 -50.67 -6.60
CA PRO A 135 -26.65 -50.52 -6.43
C PRO A 135 -26.02 -51.69 -5.64
N HIS A 136 -24.70 -51.90 -5.78
CA HIS A 136 -23.94 -52.93 -5.03
C HIS A 136 -23.21 -52.38 -3.79
N ARG A 137 -22.78 -53.29 -2.91
CA ARG A 137 -22.30 -53.03 -1.54
C ARG A 137 -20.79 -53.29 -1.35
N SER A 138 -20.29 -52.69 -0.28
CA SER A 138 -19.03 -52.93 0.44
C SER A 138 -18.67 -54.40 0.72
N SER A 139 -17.38 -54.68 0.94
CA SER A 139 -16.87 -54.96 2.31
C SER A 139 -15.35 -55.22 2.43
N GLN A 140 -14.79 -54.68 3.51
CA GLN A 140 -13.65 -55.18 4.32
C GLN A 140 -12.23 -55.25 3.73
N VAL A 141 -11.30 -55.54 4.65
CA VAL A 141 -9.84 -55.33 4.62
C VAL A 141 -9.18 -56.59 5.18
N ASP A 142 -8.02 -56.97 4.65
CA ASP A 142 -7.08 -57.85 5.36
C ASP A 142 -5.62 -57.46 5.07
N VAL A 143 -4.69 -57.85 5.95
CA VAL A 143 -3.36 -57.24 6.07
C VAL A 143 -2.23 -58.22 5.77
N GLU A 144 -1.81 -58.32 4.49
CA GLU A 144 -0.64 -59.13 4.12
C GLU A 144 0.08 -58.63 2.84
N ALA A 145 0.63 -57.40 2.89
CA ALA A 145 1.37 -56.81 1.76
C ALA A 145 2.54 -55.88 2.18
N LEU A 146 3.10 -56.06 3.38
CA LEU A 146 4.08 -55.14 3.99
C LEU A 146 5.33 -55.87 4.56
N ALA A 147 5.89 -56.76 3.76
CA ALA A 147 7.21 -57.37 3.99
C ALA A 147 7.94 -57.60 2.65
N ILE A 148 9.27 -57.77 2.70
CA ILE A 148 10.16 -58.03 1.54
C ILE A 148 10.32 -56.84 0.57
N ALA A 149 11.04 -55.79 1.02
CA ALA A 149 11.56 -54.74 0.12
C ALA A 149 12.85 -54.06 0.66
N SER A 150 13.76 -54.80 1.31
CA SER A 150 14.84 -54.21 2.12
C SER A 150 16.16 -55.01 2.11
N ALA A 151 16.80 -55.16 0.94
CA ALA A 151 18.13 -55.80 0.84
C ALA A 151 19.01 -55.37 -0.36
N GLN A 152 19.62 -54.17 -0.29
CA GLN A 152 20.89 -53.75 -0.95
C GLN A 152 21.00 -53.77 -2.51
N PRO A 153 22.02 -53.13 -3.13
CA PRO A 153 22.72 -51.89 -2.79
C PRO A 153 22.62 -50.80 -3.91
N LEU A 154 23.23 -49.63 -3.69
CA LEU A 154 23.25 -48.49 -4.62
C LEU A 154 24.14 -48.71 -5.87
N PRO A 155 23.68 -48.34 -7.09
CA PRO A 155 24.53 -48.08 -8.25
C PRO A 155 24.93 -46.60 -8.37
N SER A 156 26.06 -46.32 -9.02
CA SER A 156 26.63 -44.97 -9.21
C SER A 156 26.29 -44.33 -10.56
N SER A 157 26.29 -42.99 -10.58
CA SER A 157 26.33 -42.09 -11.75
C SER A 157 25.00 -41.82 -12.50
N PRO A 158 24.71 -40.56 -12.87
CA PRO A 158 23.52 -40.18 -13.66
C PRO A 158 23.74 -40.36 -15.19
N PRO A 159 22.66 -40.48 -15.98
CA PRO A 159 22.75 -40.71 -17.43
C PRO A 159 23.10 -39.44 -18.22
N THR A 160 23.99 -39.57 -19.21
CA THR A 160 24.40 -38.50 -20.12
C THR A 160 23.43 -38.29 -21.28
N THR A 161 23.01 -37.05 -21.52
CA THR A 161 22.42 -36.60 -22.80
C THR A 161 23.49 -35.96 -23.71
N PRO A 162 23.46 -36.19 -25.04
CA PRO A 162 24.48 -35.68 -25.95
C PRO A 162 24.29 -34.17 -26.24
N ARG A 163 25.40 -33.42 -26.12
CA ARG A 163 25.45 -31.96 -26.33
C ARG A 163 26.01 -31.66 -27.72
N GLN A 164 25.24 -31.01 -28.59
CA GLN A 164 25.74 -30.49 -29.87
C GLN A 164 26.31 -29.07 -29.71
N THR A 165 27.37 -28.76 -30.46
CA THR A 165 28.05 -27.46 -30.47
C THR A 165 27.87 -26.74 -31.81
N PRO A 166 27.76 -25.40 -31.83
CA PRO A 166 27.56 -24.65 -33.06
C PRO A 166 28.83 -24.58 -33.92
N SER A 167 28.65 -24.58 -35.24
CA SER A 167 29.72 -24.40 -36.25
C SER A 167 29.62 -23.04 -36.94
N ASN A 168 30.76 -22.35 -37.10
CA ASN A 168 30.84 -21.04 -37.75
C ASN A 168 30.60 -21.09 -39.28
N PRO A 169 30.22 -19.97 -39.91
CA PRO A 169 29.86 -19.92 -41.33
C PRO A 169 31.08 -19.77 -42.27
N PRO A 170 30.99 -20.28 -43.52
CA PRO A 170 31.96 -20.01 -44.59
C PRO A 170 31.56 -18.83 -45.50
N SER A 171 32.55 -18.23 -46.16
CA SER A 171 32.39 -17.27 -47.26
C SER A 171 33.58 -17.42 -48.26
N PRO A 172 33.65 -16.68 -49.38
CA PRO A 172 33.31 -17.21 -50.70
C PRO A 172 34.52 -17.53 -51.62
N SER A 173 34.30 -18.31 -52.69
CA SER A 173 35.19 -18.40 -53.86
C SER A 173 34.53 -18.99 -55.11
N THR A 174 35.03 -18.61 -56.29
CA THR A 174 34.75 -19.07 -57.67
C THR A 174 36.03 -19.74 -58.25
N PRO A 175 36.15 -20.24 -59.52
CA PRO A 175 35.25 -20.17 -60.68
C PRO A 175 35.11 -21.46 -61.56
N ASP A 176 34.45 -21.30 -62.72
CA ASP A 176 34.56 -22.01 -64.03
C ASP A 176 34.41 -23.54 -64.20
N ALA A 177 33.44 -23.95 -65.05
CA ALA A 177 33.68 -24.55 -66.38
C ALA A 177 32.38 -24.87 -67.17
N LEU A 178 32.40 -24.75 -68.51
CA LEU A 178 31.38 -25.21 -69.48
C LEU A 178 32.03 -26.16 -70.51
N PRO A 179 31.28 -27.02 -71.25
CA PRO A 179 30.98 -26.65 -72.66
C PRO A 179 29.72 -27.26 -73.35
N ALA A 180 29.16 -26.48 -74.30
CA ALA A 180 28.53 -26.88 -75.59
C ALA A 180 27.23 -27.78 -75.59
N SER A 181 26.39 -27.82 -76.65
CA SER A 181 26.47 -27.30 -78.04
C SER A 181 25.09 -27.05 -78.71
N THR A 182 24.94 -25.95 -79.49
CA THR A 182 24.22 -25.78 -80.82
C THR A 182 22.80 -26.34 -81.07
N ASP A 183 21.90 -25.79 -81.91
CA ASP A 183 21.65 -24.52 -82.65
C ASP A 183 20.17 -24.61 -83.16
N LEU A 184 19.39 -23.57 -83.53
CA LEU A 184 19.48 -22.64 -84.69
C LEU A 184 18.44 -21.49 -84.58
N LEU A 185 18.53 -20.50 -85.47
CA LEU A 185 17.68 -19.28 -85.60
C LEU A 185 17.03 -19.21 -87.03
N PRO A 186 16.04 -18.34 -87.39
CA PRO A 186 16.05 -16.89 -87.11
C PRO A 186 14.72 -16.07 -86.96
N VAL A 187 14.98 -14.81 -86.58
CA VAL A 187 14.19 -13.58 -86.38
C VAL A 187 13.15 -13.20 -87.46
N THR A 188 12.03 -12.59 -87.01
CA THR A 188 11.34 -11.46 -87.69
C THR A 188 10.82 -10.43 -86.67
N ILE A 189 10.64 -9.16 -87.06
CA ILE A 189 10.38 -8.00 -86.17
C ILE A 189 8.94 -7.47 -86.33
N ILE A 190 8.27 -7.08 -85.22
CA ILE A 190 7.03 -6.26 -85.20
C ILE A 190 7.14 -5.15 -84.12
N HIS A 191 6.34 -4.09 -84.26
CA HIS A 191 6.52 -2.74 -83.72
C HIS A 191 5.88 -2.49 -82.32
N GLU A 192 6.28 -1.40 -81.66
CA GLU A 192 5.73 -0.91 -80.38
C GLU A 192 4.39 -0.14 -80.54
N PRO A 193 3.60 -0.01 -79.45
CA PRO A 193 2.70 1.11 -79.24
C PRO A 193 3.04 1.94 -77.97
N SER A 194 3.03 3.27 -78.10
CA SER A 194 3.31 4.23 -77.01
C SER A 194 2.17 4.33 -75.98
N PRO A 195 2.46 4.54 -74.68
CA PRO A 195 1.43 4.83 -73.67
C PRO A 195 0.81 6.23 -73.85
N ALA A 196 -0.49 6.36 -73.57
CA ALA A 196 -1.24 7.61 -73.74
C ALA A 196 -1.09 8.56 -72.53
N ARG A 197 -1.08 9.87 -72.81
CA ARG A 197 -0.85 10.95 -71.84
C ARG A 197 -2.16 11.40 -71.18
N VAL A 198 -2.38 11.06 -69.91
CA VAL A 198 -3.42 11.68 -69.08
C VAL A 198 -2.94 13.08 -68.62
N GLN A 199 -3.82 14.07 -68.67
CA GLN A 199 -3.55 15.43 -68.17
C GLN A 199 -4.06 15.58 -66.74
N THR A 200 -3.18 15.85 -65.79
CA THR A 200 -3.53 16.32 -64.43
C THR A 200 -3.63 17.84 -64.43
N SER A 201 -4.67 18.39 -63.78
CA SER A 201 -4.85 19.83 -63.61
C SER A 201 -3.77 20.46 -62.73
N ALA A 202 -3.38 21.69 -63.04
CA ALA A 202 -2.35 22.42 -62.28
C ALA A 202 -2.95 23.10 -61.04
N MET A 203 -2.31 22.93 -59.89
CA MET A 203 -2.60 23.70 -58.68
C MET A 203 -1.88 25.07 -58.71
N PRO A 204 -2.46 26.14 -58.14
CA PRO A 204 -1.79 27.43 -58.02
C PRO A 204 -0.61 27.38 -57.03
N PRO A 205 0.40 28.26 -57.15
CA PRO A 205 1.61 28.20 -56.35
C PRO A 205 1.36 28.55 -54.87
N LYS A 206 1.72 27.65 -53.95
CA LYS A 206 1.78 27.96 -52.50
C LYS A 206 2.78 29.11 -52.27
N GLN A 207 2.33 30.18 -51.64
CA GLN A 207 3.23 31.19 -51.07
C GLN A 207 4.12 30.54 -50.00
N LYS A 208 5.39 30.97 -49.90
CA LYS A 208 6.26 30.56 -48.80
C LYS A 208 5.74 31.14 -47.47
N LYS A 209 5.67 30.28 -46.46
CA LYS A 209 5.66 30.65 -45.05
C LYS A 209 6.50 29.60 -44.31
N ASP A 210 7.49 30.03 -43.55
CA ASP A 210 8.52 29.16 -43.01
C ASP A 210 8.04 28.55 -41.67
N SER A 211 7.27 27.45 -41.77
CA SER A 211 6.66 26.75 -40.62
C SER A 211 6.42 25.26 -40.93
N LYS A 212 7.44 24.56 -41.45
CA LYS A 212 7.27 23.21 -42.02
C LYS A 212 7.61 22.03 -41.11
N ASP A 213 8.32 22.25 -40.02
CA ASP A 213 8.73 21.16 -39.14
C ASP A 213 7.63 20.82 -38.10
N ASP A 214 6.91 21.82 -37.58
CA ASP A 214 5.80 21.63 -36.63
C ASP A 214 4.58 20.90 -37.22
N GLU A 215 4.30 21.06 -38.53
CA GLU A 215 3.22 20.34 -39.23
C GLU A 215 3.40 18.81 -39.17
N SER A 216 4.60 18.30 -38.91
CA SER A 216 4.89 16.86 -38.91
C SER A 216 4.51 16.11 -37.63
N HIS A 217 4.24 16.81 -36.52
CA HIS A 217 4.08 16.17 -35.19
C HIS A 217 2.64 16.13 -34.65
N THR A 218 1.65 16.65 -35.38
CA THR A 218 0.27 16.83 -34.88
C THR A 218 -0.76 16.01 -35.67
N GLY A 219 -1.42 15.06 -35.01
CA GLY A 219 -2.60 14.35 -35.53
C GLY A 219 -3.92 15.01 -35.10
N LYS A 220 -5.06 14.35 -35.40
CA LYS A 220 -6.41 14.86 -35.07
C LYS A 220 -7.29 13.79 -34.42
N ILE A 221 -8.18 14.20 -33.51
CA ILE A 221 -9.15 13.29 -32.88
C ILE A 221 -10.24 12.86 -33.88
N PHE A 222 -10.40 11.55 -34.04
CA PHE A 222 -11.46 10.90 -34.82
C PHE A 222 -12.70 10.56 -33.96
N SER A 223 -12.47 10.05 -32.75
CA SER A 223 -13.52 9.52 -31.89
C SER A 223 -13.13 9.59 -30.41
N VAL A 224 -14.12 9.78 -29.54
CA VAL A 224 -13.97 9.87 -28.08
C VAL A 224 -14.95 8.90 -27.43
N SER A 225 -14.45 8.00 -26.57
CA SER A 225 -15.25 7.00 -25.84
C SER A 225 -14.80 6.95 -24.37
N GLY A 226 -15.30 7.91 -23.59
CA GLY A 226 -14.80 8.17 -22.24
C GLY A 226 -13.30 8.54 -22.27
N PRO A 227 -12.45 7.94 -21.42
CA PRO A 227 -11.00 8.22 -21.39
C PRO A 227 -10.22 7.57 -22.54
N VAL A 228 -10.87 6.82 -23.43
CA VAL A 228 -10.25 6.23 -24.63
C VAL A 228 -10.59 7.10 -25.84
N ILE A 229 -9.56 7.53 -26.57
CA ILE A 229 -9.67 8.41 -27.73
C ILE A 229 -8.99 7.74 -28.92
N VAL A 230 -9.55 7.90 -30.12
CA VAL A 230 -8.92 7.47 -31.39
C VAL A 230 -8.52 8.72 -32.16
N ALA A 231 -7.30 8.75 -32.67
CA ALA A 231 -6.76 9.84 -33.48
C ALA A 231 -6.14 9.34 -34.79
N GLU A 232 -6.28 10.11 -35.87
CA GLU A 232 -5.70 9.88 -37.21
C GLU A 232 -4.64 10.96 -37.51
N ASP A 233 -3.97 10.87 -38.67
CA ASP A 233 -2.76 11.62 -39.04
C ASP A 233 -1.60 11.39 -38.04
N MET A 234 -1.48 10.16 -37.49
CA MET A 234 -0.56 9.82 -36.40
C MET A 234 0.60 8.90 -36.82
N ILE A 235 0.80 8.64 -38.11
CA ILE A 235 1.96 7.90 -38.69
C ILE A 235 3.28 8.26 -38.02
N GLY A 236 3.96 7.25 -37.46
CA GLY A 236 5.26 7.37 -36.80
C GLY A 236 5.21 7.54 -35.28
N VAL A 237 4.01 7.52 -34.66
CA VAL A 237 3.86 7.47 -33.20
C VAL A 237 4.31 6.11 -32.65
N ALA A 238 4.87 6.07 -31.45
CA ALA A 238 5.30 4.82 -30.80
C ALA A 238 4.26 4.26 -29.82
N MET A 239 4.31 2.94 -29.58
CA MET A 239 3.56 2.31 -28.48
C MET A 239 4.07 2.81 -27.13
N TYR A 240 3.15 3.11 -26.22
CA TYR A 240 3.39 3.75 -24.93
C TYR A 240 4.02 5.15 -25.01
N GLU A 241 3.94 5.83 -26.16
CA GLU A 241 4.33 7.24 -26.28
C GLU A 241 3.31 8.15 -25.57
N LEU A 242 3.82 9.19 -24.91
CA LEU A 242 3.02 10.25 -24.30
C LEU A 242 2.58 11.25 -25.39
N VAL A 243 1.33 11.68 -25.32
CA VAL A 243 0.71 12.66 -26.25
C VAL A 243 -0.04 13.73 -25.46
N ARG A 244 -0.19 14.92 -26.07
CA ARG A 244 -1.07 15.99 -25.58
C ARG A 244 -2.32 16.03 -26.44
N VAL A 245 -3.48 15.94 -25.82
CA VAL A 245 -4.77 15.73 -26.49
C VAL A 245 -5.70 16.92 -26.23
N GLY A 246 -6.33 17.44 -27.27
CA GLY A 246 -7.27 18.55 -27.14
C GLY A 246 -6.59 19.92 -27.00
N HIS A 247 -7.40 20.98 -27.10
CA HIS A 247 -6.93 22.35 -26.85
C HIS A 247 -6.43 22.54 -25.40
N ASP A 248 -7.03 21.83 -24.44
CA ASP A 248 -6.60 21.76 -23.04
C ASP A 248 -5.23 21.05 -22.86
N ASN A 249 -4.62 20.48 -23.91
CA ASN A 249 -3.31 19.80 -23.87
C ASN A 249 -3.23 18.63 -22.86
N LEU A 250 -4.35 17.93 -22.66
CA LEU A 250 -4.53 16.82 -21.71
C LEU A 250 -3.49 15.71 -21.93
N VAL A 251 -2.93 15.19 -20.85
CA VAL A 251 -1.89 14.15 -20.94
C VAL A 251 -2.51 12.78 -21.24
N GLY A 252 -2.04 12.09 -22.27
CA GLY A 252 -2.44 10.71 -22.59
C GLY A 252 -1.27 9.84 -23.07
N GLU A 253 -1.51 8.54 -23.16
CA GLU A 253 -0.55 7.50 -23.59
C GLU A 253 -1.13 6.68 -24.74
N VAL A 254 -0.31 6.39 -25.77
CA VAL A 254 -0.71 5.57 -26.93
C VAL A 254 -0.65 4.09 -26.57
N ILE A 255 -1.77 3.39 -26.69
CA ILE A 255 -1.94 2.01 -26.21
C ILE A 255 -2.27 0.99 -27.31
N ARG A 256 -2.63 1.43 -28.52
CA ARG A 256 -2.83 0.58 -29.70
C ARG A 256 -2.59 1.41 -30.97
N ILE A 257 -2.02 0.82 -32.02
CA ILE A 257 -1.78 1.47 -33.32
C ILE A 257 -2.36 0.56 -34.41
N ASN A 258 -3.08 1.15 -35.38
CA ASN A 258 -3.74 0.46 -36.48
C ASN A 258 -3.63 1.28 -37.78
N GLY A 259 -2.53 1.08 -38.51
CA GLY A 259 -2.21 1.91 -39.68
C GLY A 259 -1.85 3.33 -39.26
N ASP A 260 -2.60 4.31 -39.75
CA ASP A 260 -2.48 5.73 -39.37
C ASP A 260 -3.31 6.09 -38.12
N GLN A 261 -4.31 5.27 -37.76
CA GLN A 261 -5.09 5.48 -36.54
C GLN A 261 -4.32 4.96 -35.30
N CYS A 262 -4.37 5.71 -34.21
CA CYS A 262 -3.91 5.25 -32.90
C CYS A 262 -4.99 5.40 -31.83
N THR A 263 -5.01 4.46 -30.88
CA THR A 263 -5.83 4.51 -29.68
C THR A 263 -5.01 5.05 -28.52
N ILE A 264 -5.50 6.12 -27.92
CA ILE A 264 -4.89 6.87 -26.83
C ILE A 264 -5.75 6.69 -25.58
N GLN A 265 -5.09 6.49 -24.44
CA GLN A 265 -5.69 6.48 -23.12
C GLN A 265 -5.30 7.78 -22.38
N VAL A 266 -6.29 8.59 -22.03
CA VAL A 266 -6.07 9.90 -21.38
C VAL A 266 -5.98 9.72 -19.87
N TYR A 267 -4.99 10.35 -19.23
CA TYR A 267 -4.78 10.35 -17.77
C TYR A 267 -5.63 11.38 -17.03
N GLU A 268 -6.36 12.22 -17.78
CA GLU A 268 -7.25 13.28 -17.32
C GLU A 268 -8.70 13.04 -17.79
N GLU A 269 -9.63 13.88 -17.34
CA GLU A 269 -11.03 13.83 -17.77
C GLU A 269 -11.19 14.40 -19.19
N THR A 270 -11.80 13.63 -20.09
CA THR A 270 -12.00 13.96 -21.51
C THR A 270 -13.27 14.78 -21.80
N ALA A 271 -13.98 15.25 -20.77
CA ALA A 271 -15.26 15.94 -20.92
C ALA A 271 -15.10 17.30 -21.64
N GLY A 272 -15.66 17.43 -22.84
CA GLY A 272 -15.55 18.64 -23.66
C GLY A 272 -14.39 18.63 -24.67
N VAL A 273 -13.64 17.53 -24.78
CA VAL A 273 -12.77 17.26 -25.92
C VAL A 273 -13.63 16.94 -27.15
N THR A 274 -13.34 17.51 -28.31
CA THR A 274 -14.15 17.36 -29.53
C THR A 274 -13.44 16.61 -30.67
N VAL A 275 -14.23 16.17 -31.66
CA VAL A 275 -13.72 15.54 -32.89
C VAL A 275 -13.11 16.63 -33.78
N GLY A 276 -11.91 16.38 -34.30
CA GLY A 276 -11.11 17.37 -35.04
C GLY A 276 -10.09 18.13 -34.19
N ASP A 277 -10.14 18.05 -32.86
CA ASP A 277 -9.14 18.63 -31.95
C ASP A 277 -7.72 18.09 -32.25
N PRO A 278 -6.67 18.89 -32.01
CA PRO A 278 -5.29 18.46 -32.25
C PRO A 278 -4.80 17.42 -31.22
N VAL A 279 -3.89 16.55 -31.68
CA VAL A 279 -3.12 15.62 -30.84
C VAL A 279 -1.64 15.80 -31.12
N VAL A 280 -0.90 16.38 -30.18
CA VAL A 280 0.54 16.67 -30.33
C VAL A 280 1.37 15.55 -29.72
N ARG A 281 2.31 15.02 -30.50
CA ARG A 281 3.22 13.94 -30.10
C ARG A 281 4.43 14.46 -29.32
N THR A 282 4.97 13.66 -28.41
CA THR A 282 6.14 14.06 -27.57
C THR A 282 7.42 13.30 -27.90
N GLY A 283 7.34 12.21 -28.67
CA GLY A 283 8.46 11.33 -28.99
C GLY A 283 9.03 10.56 -27.79
N LYS A 284 8.34 10.56 -26.64
CA LYS A 284 8.84 9.97 -25.38
C LYS A 284 7.72 9.22 -24.65
N PRO A 285 8.00 8.08 -23.99
CA PRO A 285 7.04 7.42 -23.13
C PRO A 285 6.84 8.16 -21.80
N LEU A 286 5.79 7.80 -21.04
CA LEU A 286 5.56 8.32 -19.69
C LEU A 286 6.83 8.14 -18.82
N SER A 287 7.41 9.25 -18.40
CA SER A 287 8.70 9.32 -17.72
C SER A 287 8.64 10.30 -16.55
N VAL A 288 9.29 9.93 -15.45
CA VAL A 288 9.37 10.73 -14.21
C VAL A 288 10.65 11.53 -14.13
N GLU A 289 10.61 12.70 -13.49
CA GLU A 289 11.80 13.48 -13.13
C GLU A 289 12.37 12.96 -11.81
N LEU A 290 13.65 12.64 -11.78
CA LEU A 290 14.35 12.07 -10.63
C LEU A 290 15.55 12.96 -10.27
N GLY A 291 15.63 13.41 -9.02
CA GLY A 291 16.64 14.35 -8.54
C GLY A 291 16.33 14.86 -7.12
N PRO A 292 17.08 15.86 -6.62
CA PRO A 292 16.79 16.49 -5.34
C PRO A 292 15.50 17.32 -5.41
N GLY A 293 14.66 17.23 -4.37
CA GLY A 293 13.32 17.79 -4.31
C GLY A 293 12.19 16.74 -4.39
N LEU A 294 12.50 15.45 -4.36
CA LEU A 294 11.51 14.36 -4.31
C LEU A 294 11.05 14.04 -2.88
N LEU A 295 11.92 14.19 -1.89
CA LEU A 295 11.58 13.95 -0.48
C LEU A 295 10.72 15.11 0.03
N ASN A 296 9.77 14.82 0.92
CA ASN A 296 8.70 15.75 1.34
C ASN A 296 7.73 16.15 0.20
N GLY A 297 7.89 15.60 -1.01
CA GLY A 297 7.01 15.85 -2.15
C GLY A 297 5.69 15.06 -2.08
N ILE A 298 4.58 15.73 -2.38
CA ILE A 298 3.24 15.13 -2.53
C ILE A 298 2.81 15.27 -3.98
N TYR A 299 2.66 14.14 -4.66
CA TYR A 299 2.48 14.03 -6.12
C TYR A 299 1.15 13.39 -6.51
N ASP A 300 0.63 13.71 -7.70
CA ASP A 300 -0.43 12.92 -8.36
C ASP A 300 0.13 11.67 -9.07
N GLY A 301 -0.74 10.85 -9.69
CA GLY A 301 -0.34 9.63 -10.38
C GLY A 301 0.62 9.81 -11.56
N ILE A 302 0.69 11.02 -12.14
CA ILE A 302 1.60 11.40 -13.23
C ILE A 302 2.71 12.36 -12.76
N GLN A 303 3.01 12.36 -11.46
CA GLN A 303 4.11 13.09 -10.80
C GLN A 303 3.99 14.63 -10.79
N ARG A 304 2.78 15.20 -10.85
CA ARG A 304 2.61 16.66 -10.63
C ARG A 304 2.47 16.97 -9.14
N PRO A 305 3.19 17.97 -8.59
CA PRO A 305 3.12 18.33 -7.18
C PRO A 305 1.80 19.02 -6.82
N LEU A 306 1.03 18.43 -5.91
CA LEU A 306 -0.33 18.89 -5.56
C LEU A 306 -0.34 20.26 -4.88
N GLU A 307 0.66 20.55 -4.04
CA GLU A 307 0.84 21.84 -3.37
C GLU A 307 0.94 22.98 -4.40
N LYS A 308 1.86 22.86 -5.36
CA LYS A 308 2.07 23.86 -6.42
C LYS A 308 0.88 23.98 -7.39
N ILE A 309 0.14 22.89 -7.63
CA ILE A 309 -1.13 22.97 -8.37
C ILE A 309 -2.09 23.91 -7.64
N SER A 310 -2.27 23.72 -6.32
CA SER A 310 -3.17 24.55 -5.51
C SER A 310 -2.70 26.00 -5.38
N GLU A 311 -1.40 26.26 -5.27
CA GLU A 311 -0.82 27.61 -5.28
C GLU A 311 -1.05 28.35 -6.60
N MET A 312 -0.87 27.64 -7.72
CA MET A 312 -0.99 28.20 -9.08
C MET A 312 -2.44 28.43 -9.49
N SER A 313 -3.32 27.46 -9.25
CA SER A 313 -4.74 27.56 -9.60
C SER A 313 -5.54 28.42 -8.63
N LYS A 314 -5.12 28.47 -7.35
CA LYS A 314 -5.85 29.09 -6.22
C LYS A 314 -7.24 28.48 -6.01
N THR A 315 -7.41 27.21 -6.39
CA THR A 315 -8.65 26.44 -6.27
C THR A 315 -8.43 25.16 -5.47
N ILE A 316 -9.49 24.69 -4.81
CA ILE A 316 -9.53 23.37 -4.16
C ILE A 316 -9.61 22.20 -5.16
N TYR A 317 -9.96 22.50 -6.42
CA TYR A 317 -10.01 21.54 -7.52
C TYR A 317 -8.74 21.60 -8.36
N ILE A 318 -8.29 20.46 -8.86
CA ILE A 318 -7.22 20.36 -9.85
C ILE A 318 -7.81 20.74 -11.22
N PRO A 319 -7.36 21.83 -11.87
CA PRO A 319 -7.81 22.15 -13.22
C PRO A 319 -7.20 21.17 -14.24
N ARG A 320 -7.95 20.88 -15.30
CA ARG A 320 -7.50 20.03 -16.40
C ARG A 320 -6.43 20.72 -17.24
N GLY A 321 -5.59 19.94 -17.90
CA GLY A 321 -4.52 20.45 -18.76
C GLY A 321 -3.33 21.06 -18.02
N ILE A 322 -3.36 21.13 -16.69
CA ILE A 322 -2.34 21.85 -15.92
C ILE A 322 -0.98 21.14 -15.98
N ALA A 323 -0.01 21.83 -16.59
CA ALA A 323 1.37 21.40 -16.71
C ALA A 323 2.22 22.10 -15.64
N VAL A 324 2.51 21.40 -14.54
CA VAL A 324 3.43 21.84 -13.49
C VAL A 324 4.67 20.94 -13.50
N PRO A 325 5.91 21.48 -13.48
CA PRO A 325 7.12 20.66 -13.35
C PRO A 325 7.11 19.80 -12.08
N ALA A 326 7.65 18.58 -12.16
CA ALA A 326 7.67 17.66 -11.02
C ALA A 326 8.70 18.08 -9.96
N LEU A 327 9.86 18.57 -10.39
CA LEU A 327 10.90 19.12 -9.52
C LEU A 327 10.92 20.66 -9.56
N ASP A 328 11.27 21.27 -8.42
CA ASP A 328 11.29 22.73 -8.31
C ASP A 328 12.46 23.36 -9.06
N ARG A 329 12.15 24.24 -10.02
CA ARG A 329 13.12 24.98 -10.84
C ARG A 329 13.60 26.28 -10.18
N THR A 330 12.94 26.77 -9.13
CA THR A 330 13.35 28.00 -8.43
C THR A 330 14.23 27.72 -7.21
N LYS A 331 14.01 26.58 -6.54
CA LYS A 331 14.80 26.15 -5.39
C LYS A 331 16.24 25.82 -5.80
N LYS A 332 17.20 26.40 -5.08
CA LYS A 332 18.63 26.12 -5.22
C LYS A 332 19.11 25.13 -4.17
N TRP A 333 20.09 24.33 -4.54
CA TRP A 333 20.67 23.26 -3.73
C TRP A 333 22.19 23.42 -3.64
N GLU A 334 22.76 23.11 -2.47
CA GLU A 334 24.22 23.06 -2.33
C GLU A 334 24.77 21.79 -2.98
N PHE A 335 25.46 21.97 -4.10
CA PHE A 335 26.11 20.90 -4.86
C PHE A 335 27.59 20.79 -4.47
N VAL A 336 28.06 19.56 -4.28
CA VAL A 336 29.47 19.22 -4.08
C VAL A 336 29.89 18.17 -5.13
N PRO A 337 30.80 18.49 -6.07
CA PRO A 337 31.30 17.50 -7.03
C PRO A 337 32.20 16.45 -6.35
N SER A 338 32.12 15.20 -6.82
CA SER A 338 32.98 14.09 -6.38
C SER A 338 34.08 13.74 -7.38
N LEU A 339 33.84 13.98 -8.68
CA LEU A 339 34.75 13.68 -9.79
C LEU A 339 35.44 14.94 -10.34
N LYS A 340 36.44 14.74 -11.21
CA LYS A 340 37.26 15.80 -11.82
C LYS A 340 37.11 15.82 -13.34
N VAL A 341 37.49 16.94 -13.94
CA VAL A 341 37.66 17.05 -15.40
C VAL A 341 38.78 16.10 -15.84
N GLY A 342 38.51 15.31 -16.88
CA GLY A 342 39.40 14.25 -17.38
C GLY A 342 39.08 12.85 -16.85
N ASP A 343 38.25 12.70 -15.81
CA ASP A 343 37.84 11.38 -15.33
C ASP A 343 36.87 10.71 -16.33
N HIS A 344 36.99 9.39 -16.49
CA HIS A 344 36.02 8.59 -17.23
C HIS A 344 34.79 8.30 -16.35
N ILE A 345 33.59 8.40 -16.93
CA ILE A 345 32.31 8.22 -16.25
C ILE A 345 31.40 7.25 -17.01
N SER A 346 30.62 6.49 -16.26
CA SER A 346 29.71 5.44 -16.69
C SER A 346 28.35 5.55 -15.99
N GLY A 347 27.32 4.91 -16.54
CA GLY A 347 25.97 4.98 -16.00
C GLY A 347 25.89 4.53 -14.54
N GLY A 348 25.20 5.31 -13.70
CA GLY A 348 25.07 5.06 -12.27
C GLY A 348 26.22 5.58 -11.39
N ASP A 349 27.30 6.11 -11.96
CA ASP A 349 28.38 6.74 -11.20
C ASP A 349 27.89 7.99 -10.44
N VAL A 350 28.35 8.16 -9.20
CA VAL A 350 28.07 9.35 -8.37
C VAL A 350 29.07 10.45 -8.72
N TRP A 351 28.63 11.45 -9.48
CA TRP A 351 29.46 12.60 -9.91
C TRP A 351 29.33 13.84 -9.01
N GLY A 352 28.36 13.84 -8.09
CA GLY A 352 28.30 14.78 -6.98
C GLY A 352 27.24 14.43 -5.95
N THR A 353 27.20 15.21 -4.87
CA THR A 353 26.23 15.07 -3.78
C THR A 353 25.56 16.39 -3.45
N VAL A 354 24.29 16.31 -3.07
CA VAL A 354 23.46 17.44 -2.59
C VAL A 354 22.96 17.13 -1.18
N ASN A 355 22.91 18.15 -0.32
CA ASN A 355 22.20 18.05 0.96
C ASN A 355 20.72 18.41 0.72
N GLU A 356 19.81 17.45 0.85
CA GLU A 356 18.38 17.66 0.58
C GLU A 356 17.60 18.00 1.86
N ASN A 357 17.76 17.19 2.91
CA ASN A 357 16.98 17.28 4.16
C ASN A 357 17.86 16.93 5.37
N SER A 358 17.48 17.39 6.58
CA SER A 358 18.16 17.01 7.83
C SER A 358 18.42 15.50 7.97
N PHE A 359 17.47 14.70 7.48
CA PHE A 359 17.45 13.24 7.60
C PHE A 359 18.33 12.56 6.55
N ILE A 360 18.35 13.07 5.32
CA ILE A 360 19.15 12.54 4.21
C ILE A 360 20.12 13.64 3.76
N SER A 361 21.23 13.70 4.50
CA SER A 361 22.28 14.71 4.37
C SER A 361 23.10 14.60 3.08
N THR A 362 23.04 13.45 2.39
CA THR A 362 23.75 13.20 1.12
C THR A 362 22.86 12.50 0.10
N HIS A 363 22.03 13.27 -0.61
CA HIS A 363 21.42 12.84 -1.86
C HIS A 363 22.53 12.70 -2.90
N ARG A 364 22.68 11.51 -3.48
CA ARG A 364 23.75 11.16 -4.43
C ARG A 364 23.25 11.39 -5.86
N ILE A 365 23.86 12.34 -6.57
CA ILE A 365 23.47 12.66 -7.95
C ILE A 365 24.12 11.61 -8.88
N LEU A 366 23.28 10.77 -9.47
CA LEU A 366 23.66 9.64 -10.30
C LEU A 366 23.80 10.05 -11.77
N PHE A 367 24.80 9.52 -12.47
CA PHE A 367 24.89 9.67 -13.92
C PHE A 367 23.84 8.79 -14.64
N PRO A 368 23.15 9.26 -15.70
CA PRO A 368 22.07 8.50 -16.33
C PRO A 368 22.51 7.11 -16.82
N PRO A 369 21.81 6.00 -16.49
CA PRO A 369 22.33 4.63 -16.68
C PRO A 369 22.69 4.19 -18.12
N ARG A 370 22.27 4.94 -19.14
CA ARG A 370 22.59 4.66 -20.56
C ARG A 370 23.73 5.51 -21.12
N ALA A 371 24.26 6.44 -20.34
CA ALA A 371 25.34 7.32 -20.72
C ALA A 371 26.70 6.79 -20.25
N ARG A 372 27.76 7.19 -20.95
CA ARG A 372 29.18 6.97 -20.60
C ARG A 372 30.03 8.00 -21.34
N GLY A 373 31.25 8.27 -20.91
CA GLY A 373 32.19 9.13 -21.62
C GLY A 373 33.32 9.64 -20.73
N THR A 374 33.88 10.79 -21.09
CA THR A 374 34.92 11.48 -20.29
C THR A 374 34.45 12.87 -19.92
N ILE A 375 34.65 13.29 -18.67
CA ILE A 375 34.19 14.59 -18.17
C ILE A 375 35.04 15.70 -18.77
N THR A 376 34.44 16.58 -19.56
CA THR A 376 35.12 17.75 -20.15
C THR A 376 34.92 19.02 -19.32
N LYS A 377 33.83 19.09 -18.55
CA LYS A 377 33.53 20.20 -17.63
C LYS A 377 32.68 19.69 -16.48
N ILE A 378 32.97 20.14 -15.26
CA ILE A 378 32.11 19.93 -14.08
C ILE A 378 31.98 21.24 -13.31
N ALA A 379 30.81 21.49 -12.73
CA ALA A 379 30.57 22.63 -11.88
C ALA A 379 31.39 22.56 -10.58
N SER A 380 31.84 23.72 -10.11
CA SER A 380 32.45 23.89 -8.79
C SER A 380 31.44 23.62 -7.66
N LYS A 381 31.92 23.45 -6.42
CA LYS A 381 31.03 23.52 -5.25
C LYS A 381 30.29 24.87 -5.23
N GLY A 382 28.97 24.87 -5.10
CA GLY A 382 28.14 26.06 -5.21
C GLY A 382 26.64 25.80 -5.02
N SER A 383 25.82 26.82 -5.25
CA SER A 383 24.35 26.76 -5.11
C SER A 383 23.67 26.92 -6.47
N TYR A 384 23.07 25.83 -6.95
CA TYR A 384 22.53 25.69 -8.32
C TYR A 384 21.09 25.18 -8.30
N THR A 385 20.28 25.51 -9.31
CA THR A 385 18.94 24.88 -9.48
C THR A 385 19.06 23.47 -10.09
N VAL A 386 17.95 22.71 -10.07
CA VAL A 386 17.93 21.31 -10.52
C VAL A 386 18.11 21.15 -12.04
N GLU A 387 17.81 22.21 -12.80
CA GLU A 387 17.83 22.27 -14.27
C GLU A 387 19.10 22.92 -14.86
N GLU A 388 19.94 23.55 -14.04
CA GLU A 388 21.23 24.08 -14.49
C GLU A 388 22.15 22.94 -14.93
N ASN A 389 22.72 23.03 -16.15
CA ASN A 389 23.68 22.05 -16.68
C ASN A 389 25.00 22.13 -15.89
N LEU A 390 25.33 21.10 -15.12
CA LEU A 390 26.51 21.08 -14.24
C LEU A 390 27.64 20.19 -14.75
N LEU A 391 27.35 19.25 -15.65
CA LEU A 391 28.31 18.26 -16.14
C LEU A 391 28.27 18.20 -17.68
N GLU A 392 29.41 18.44 -18.33
CA GLU A 392 29.61 18.18 -19.77
C GLU A 392 30.43 16.90 -19.89
N VAL A 393 29.90 15.94 -20.66
CA VAL A 393 30.57 14.65 -20.94
C VAL A 393 30.71 14.49 -22.44
N GLU A 394 31.91 14.08 -22.87
CA GLU A 394 32.21 13.77 -24.27
C GLU A 394 32.30 12.26 -24.50
N PHE A 395 31.62 11.79 -25.54
CA PHE A 395 31.60 10.40 -25.98
C PHE A 395 31.49 10.32 -27.50
N ASP A 396 32.36 9.49 -28.13
CA ASP A 396 32.48 9.36 -29.59
C ASP A 396 32.54 10.70 -30.35
N GLY A 397 33.23 11.70 -29.78
CA GLY A 397 33.36 13.06 -30.33
C GLY A 397 32.11 13.96 -30.18
N LYS A 398 31.04 13.46 -29.55
CA LYS A 398 29.84 14.23 -29.22
C LYS A 398 29.88 14.67 -27.77
N LYS A 399 29.77 15.98 -27.53
CA LYS A 399 29.55 16.57 -26.20
C LYS A 399 28.06 16.54 -25.84
N THR A 400 27.77 16.26 -24.58
CA THR A 400 26.42 16.19 -24.01
C THR A 400 26.42 16.77 -22.60
N ASP A 401 25.50 17.70 -22.37
CA ASP A 401 25.28 18.33 -21.07
C ASP A 401 24.30 17.52 -20.21
N TYR A 402 24.52 17.54 -18.89
CA TYR A 402 23.66 16.92 -17.89
C TYR A 402 23.40 17.89 -16.71
N PRO A 403 22.12 18.11 -16.33
CA PRO A 403 21.73 18.82 -15.11
C PRO A 403 21.67 17.85 -13.91
N MET A 404 21.21 18.32 -12.74
CA MET A 404 21.04 17.42 -11.56
C MET A 404 19.91 16.40 -11.75
N MET A 405 18.84 16.78 -12.45
CA MET A 405 17.71 15.88 -12.73
C MET A 405 18.02 14.91 -13.88
N GLN A 406 17.48 13.70 -13.78
CA GLN A 406 17.36 12.76 -14.89
C GLN A 406 15.88 12.43 -15.14
N SER A 407 15.49 12.21 -16.39
CA SER A 407 14.17 11.68 -16.73
C SER A 407 14.25 10.17 -16.98
N TRP A 408 13.34 9.38 -16.42
CA TRP A 408 13.33 7.92 -16.59
C TRP A 408 11.93 7.35 -16.87
N PRO A 409 11.76 6.46 -17.87
CA PRO A 409 10.46 5.89 -18.23
C PRO A 409 9.92 4.91 -17.17
N VAL A 410 8.70 5.17 -16.66
CA VAL A 410 8.14 4.46 -15.49
C VAL A 410 7.89 2.96 -15.70
N ARG A 411 7.62 2.58 -16.95
CA ARG A 411 7.37 1.19 -17.36
C ARG A 411 8.66 0.36 -17.52
N VAL A 412 9.85 0.96 -17.42
CA VAL A 412 11.15 0.26 -17.54
C VAL A 412 11.83 0.22 -16.16
N PRO A 413 12.17 -0.96 -15.61
CA PRO A 413 12.91 -1.04 -14.36
C PRO A 413 14.31 -0.42 -14.50
N ARG A 414 14.77 0.29 -13.47
CA ARG A 414 16.11 0.89 -13.45
C ARG A 414 17.17 -0.21 -13.35
N PRO A 415 18.21 -0.21 -14.20
CA PRO A 415 19.19 -1.28 -14.30
C PRO A 415 20.10 -1.36 -13.07
N THR A 416 20.57 -2.56 -12.76
CA THR A 416 21.42 -2.88 -11.60
C THR A 416 22.59 -3.76 -12.04
N THR A 417 23.62 -3.86 -11.20
CA THR A 417 24.81 -4.69 -11.49
C THR A 417 24.49 -6.17 -11.28
N GLU A 418 23.87 -6.50 -10.13
CA GLU A 418 23.46 -7.86 -9.77
C GLU A 418 22.30 -7.83 -8.75
N LYS A 419 21.38 -8.81 -8.82
CA LYS A 419 20.40 -9.08 -7.74
C LYS A 419 21.11 -9.90 -6.65
N LEU A 420 20.99 -9.47 -5.39
CA LEU A 420 21.59 -10.10 -4.22
C LEU A 420 20.53 -10.83 -3.38
N GLN A 421 20.94 -11.80 -2.56
CA GLN A 421 20.05 -12.43 -1.59
C GLN A 421 19.79 -11.48 -0.39
N ALA A 422 18.53 -11.41 0.03
CA ALA A 422 18.07 -10.53 1.10
C ALA A 422 18.23 -11.22 2.47
N ASN A 423 19.34 -10.92 3.14
CA ASN A 423 19.79 -11.59 4.37
C ASN A 423 19.56 -10.76 5.66
N GLU A 424 18.89 -9.61 5.57
CA GLU A 424 18.63 -8.70 6.70
C GLU A 424 17.12 -8.55 6.92
N PRO A 425 16.62 -8.57 8.18
CA PRO A 425 15.20 -8.50 8.48
C PRO A 425 14.61 -7.11 8.20
N PHE A 426 13.41 -7.10 7.65
CA PHE A 426 12.57 -5.90 7.56
C PHE A 426 11.78 -5.77 8.86
N VAL A 427 12.37 -5.07 9.83
CA VAL A 427 11.76 -4.84 11.14
C VAL A 427 10.68 -3.78 10.98
N VAL A 428 9.45 -4.09 11.42
CA VAL A 428 8.28 -3.21 11.40
C VAL A 428 7.95 -2.65 12.79
N GLY A 429 8.51 -3.25 13.85
CA GLY A 429 8.23 -2.91 15.24
C GLY A 429 6.92 -3.52 15.78
N GLN A 430 6.39 -4.55 15.11
CA GLN A 430 5.11 -5.20 15.41
C GLN A 430 5.35 -6.68 15.70
N ARG A 431 5.15 -7.11 16.94
CA ARG A 431 5.57 -8.42 17.49
C ARG A 431 5.18 -9.62 16.63
N VAL A 432 3.93 -9.66 16.17
CA VAL A 432 3.40 -10.74 15.31
C VAL A 432 4.00 -10.73 13.89
N LEU A 433 4.33 -9.55 13.35
CA LEU A 433 4.97 -9.42 12.04
C LEU A 433 6.44 -9.83 12.12
N ASP A 434 7.18 -9.27 13.08
CA ASP A 434 8.63 -9.45 13.19
C ASP A 434 9.04 -10.81 13.76
N ALA A 435 8.17 -11.48 14.55
CA ALA A 435 8.44 -12.82 15.06
C ALA A 435 7.84 -13.95 14.21
N LEU A 436 6.53 -13.93 13.93
CA LEU A 436 5.87 -15.09 13.29
C LEU A 436 6.00 -15.08 11.77
N PHE A 437 5.88 -13.92 11.14
CA PHE A 437 5.81 -13.76 9.68
C PHE A 437 6.81 -12.74 9.11
N PRO A 438 8.11 -12.81 9.48
CA PRO A 438 9.08 -11.75 9.21
C PRO A 438 9.31 -11.52 7.71
N GLY A 439 9.50 -10.24 7.36
CA GLY A 439 9.98 -9.80 6.05
C GLY A 439 11.50 -9.63 6.02
N VAL A 440 12.04 -9.42 4.82
CA VAL A 440 13.46 -9.10 4.57
C VAL A 440 13.59 -7.77 3.85
N GLN A 441 14.72 -7.07 4.03
CA GLN A 441 15.00 -5.85 3.27
C GLN A 441 15.24 -6.19 1.79
N GLY A 442 14.37 -5.68 0.91
CA GLY A 442 14.27 -6.13 -0.47
C GLY A 442 13.19 -7.19 -0.72
N GLY A 443 12.36 -7.51 0.29
CA GLY A 443 11.34 -8.55 0.22
C GLY A 443 10.01 -8.10 -0.40
N THR A 444 9.17 -9.08 -0.74
CA THR A 444 7.78 -8.87 -1.22
C THR A 444 6.78 -9.35 -0.17
N VAL A 445 5.88 -8.46 0.22
CA VAL A 445 4.86 -8.69 1.25
C VAL A 445 3.48 -8.32 0.68
N ALA A 446 2.48 -9.17 0.91
CA ALA A 446 1.08 -8.82 0.70
C ALA A 446 0.32 -8.71 2.02
N ILE A 447 -0.52 -7.68 2.13
CA ILE A 447 -1.47 -7.49 3.24
C ILE A 447 -2.89 -7.52 2.68
N PRO A 448 -3.50 -8.71 2.46
CA PRO A 448 -4.90 -8.79 2.13
C PRO A 448 -5.78 -8.60 3.37
N GLY A 449 -6.95 -8.01 3.15
CA GLY A 449 -7.98 -7.93 4.18
C GLY A 449 -9.18 -7.13 3.70
N ALA A 450 -10.34 -7.39 4.29
CA ALA A 450 -11.53 -6.59 4.04
C ALA A 450 -11.32 -5.12 4.49
N PHE A 451 -12.18 -4.22 4.02
CA PHE A 451 -12.22 -2.84 4.48
C PHE A 451 -12.41 -2.77 6.01
N GLY A 452 -11.73 -1.82 6.67
CA GLY A 452 -11.79 -1.65 8.13
C GLY A 452 -10.98 -2.65 8.96
N CYS A 453 -10.26 -3.60 8.36
CA CYS A 453 -9.47 -4.58 9.13
C CYS A 453 -8.14 -4.02 9.70
N GLY A 454 -7.72 -2.82 9.31
CA GLY A 454 -6.49 -2.17 9.80
C GLY A 454 -5.32 -2.10 8.82
N LYS A 455 -5.52 -2.40 7.51
CA LYS A 455 -4.46 -2.34 6.48
C LYS A 455 -3.64 -1.05 6.53
N THR A 456 -4.30 0.10 6.41
CA THR A 456 -3.65 1.42 6.38
C THR A 456 -2.98 1.78 7.72
N VAL A 457 -3.45 1.22 8.85
CA VAL A 457 -2.77 1.37 10.17
C VAL A 457 -1.45 0.59 10.19
N ILE A 458 -1.40 -0.61 9.59
CA ILE A 458 -0.16 -1.36 9.41
C ILE A 458 0.76 -0.62 8.41
N SER A 459 0.23 -0.12 7.28
CA SER A 459 0.99 0.71 6.33
C SER A 459 1.60 1.95 7.00
N GLN A 460 0.85 2.65 7.85
CA GLN A 460 1.32 3.81 8.62
C GLN A 460 2.39 3.40 9.65
N SER A 461 2.23 2.26 10.32
CA SER A 461 3.23 1.71 11.25
C SER A 461 4.53 1.36 10.52
N VAL A 462 4.44 0.79 9.31
CA VAL A 462 5.60 0.56 8.44
C VAL A 462 6.27 1.88 8.05
N SER A 463 5.54 2.94 7.68
CA SER A 463 6.14 4.27 7.42
C SER A 463 6.95 4.80 8.60
N LYS A 464 6.35 4.74 9.80
CA LYS A 464 6.91 5.24 11.07
C LYS A 464 8.16 4.47 11.49
N PHE A 465 8.04 3.16 11.59
CA PHE A 465 8.93 2.32 12.40
C PHE A 465 9.83 1.38 11.59
N SER A 466 9.67 1.31 10.27
CA SER A 466 10.54 0.44 9.47
C SER A 466 11.99 0.91 9.44
N ASN A 467 12.89 -0.07 9.51
CA ASN A 467 14.35 0.08 9.41
C ASN A 467 14.86 0.42 7.99
N SER A 468 14.05 1.10 7.18
CA SER A 468 14.38 1.62 5.85
C SER A 468 14.73 3.11 5.91
N ASP A 469 15.59 3.59 5.02
CA ASP A 469 16.04 4.98 4.99
C ASP A 469 15.00 5.91 4.36
N VAL A 470 14.33 5.44 3.30
CA VAL A 470 13.33 6.17 2.51
C VAL A 470 12.02 5.40 2.45
N ILE A 471 10.91 6.14 2.51
CA ILE A 471 9.55 5.62 2.38
C ILE A 471 8.92 6.16 1.09
N VAL A 472 8.33 5.30 0.27
CA VAL A 472 7.51 5.69 -0.89
C VAL A 472 6.11 5.14 -0.71
N TYR A 473 5.15 6.02 -0.37
CA TYR A 473 3.76 5.63 -0.16
C TYR A 473 2.92 6.00 -1.39
N VAL A 474 2.31 4.99 -2.02
CA VAL A 474 1.40 5.16 -3.16
C VAL A 474 -0.03 4.86 -2.73
N GLY A 475 -0.83 5.92 -2.60
CA GLY A 475 -2.28 5.84 -2.55
C GLY A 475 -2.84 5.59 -3.95
N CYS A 476 -3.39 4.42 -4.20
CA CYS A 476 -3.98 4.02 -5.48
C CYS A 476 -5.46 3.69 -5.30
N GLY A 477 -6.33 4.61 -5.71
CA GLY A 477 -7.78 4.43 -5.73
C GLY A 477 -8.48 4.47 -4.37
N GLU A 478 -7.79 4.89 -3.31
CA GLU A 478 -8.35 5.03 -1.96
C GLU A 478 -9.19 6.30 -1.80
N ARG A 479 -10.00 6.38 -0.75
CA ARG A 479 -10.93 7.50 -0.57
C ARG A 479 -10.18 8.78 -0.27
N GLY A 480 -10.73 9.92 -0.71
CA GLY A 480 -10.18 11.24 -0.41
C GLY A 480 -9.95 11.48 1.09
N ASN A 481 -10.84 10.96 1.95
CA ASN A 481 -10.71 11.07 3.42
C ASN A 481 -9.52 10.25 3.97
N GLU A 482 -9.31 9.03 3.46
CA GLU A 482 -8.22 8.13 3.89
C GLU A 482 -6.87 8.73 3.48
N MET A 483 -6.80 9.35 2.29
CA MET A 483 -5.63 10.12 1.89
C MET A 483 -5.46 11.42 2.68
N ALA A 484 -6.54 12.13 3.03
CA ALA A 484 -6.46 13.36 3.81
C ALA A 484 -6.00 13.11 5.26
N GLU A 485 -6.40 11.98 5.85
CA GLU A 485 -5.90 11.49 7.15
C GLU A 485 -4.38 11.22 7.08
N VAL A 486 -3.93 10.49 6.07
CA VAL A 486 -2.49 10.28 5.78
C VAL A 486 -1.73 11.61 5.62
N LEU A 487 -2.25 12.55 4.83
CA LEU A 487 -1.60 13.85 4.59
C LEU A 487 -1.58 14.77 5.82
N LYS A 488 -2.53 14.62 6.75
CA LYS A 488 -2.56 15.37 8.01
C LYS A 488 -1.63 14.75 9.06
N ASP A 489 -1.65 13.43 9.21
CA ASP A 489 -0.90 12.73 10.25
C ASP A 489 0.61 12.71 9.96
N PHE A 490 1.03 12.47 8.72
CA PHE A 490 2.46 12.27 8.41
C PHE A 490 3.36 13.49 8.77
N PRO A 491 2.91 14.76 8.62
CA PRO A 491 3.63 15.92 9.15
C PRO A 491 3.71 16.00 10.68
N GLU A 492 2.70 15.54 11.42
CA GLU A 492 2.66 15.55 12.90
C GLU A 492 3.56 14.45 13.50
N LEU A 493 3.83 13.39 12.74
CA LEU A 493 4.60 12.23 13.17
C LEU A 493 6.11 12.45 13.08
N THR A 494 6.78 12.36 14.24
CA THR A 494 8.24 12.49 14.37
C THR A 494 8.91 11.19 14.78
N ILE A 495 10.17 11.02 14.36
CA ILE A 495 11.05 9.92 14.75
C ILE A 495 12.36 10.47 15.29
N GLU A 496 12.99 9.73 16.21
CA GLU A 496 14.28 10.10 16.80
C GLU A 496 15.42 9.47 16.00
N VAL A 497 16.25 10.31 15.38
CA VAL A 497 17.48 9.90 14.68
C VAL A 497 18.61 10.84 15.12
N ASP A 498 19.77 10.28 15.45
CA ASP A 498 20.93 10.99 16.02
C ASP A 498 20.57 11.90 17.21
N GLY A 499 19.61 11.47 18.03
CA GLY A 499 19.09 12.23 19.19
C GLY A 499 18.21 13.43 18.83
N ARG A 500 17.75 13.55 17.58
CA ARG A 500 16.90 14.64 17.09
C ARG A 500 15.54 14.11 16.66
N LYS A 501 14.46 14.80 17.04
CA LYS A 501 13.11 14.54 16.53
C LYS A 501 12.93 15.23 15.17
N GLU A 502 12.82 14.45 14.11
CA GLU A 502 12.58 14.91 12.75
C GLU A 502 11.27 14.31 12.20
N PRO A 503 10.45 15.05 11.42
CA PRO A 503 9.17 14.56 10.92
C PRO A 503 9.36 13.56 9.77
N ILE A 504 8.56 12.49 9.74
CA ILE A 504 8.71 11.39 8.76
C ILE A 504 8.55 11.85 7.30
N MET A 505 7.86 12.98 7.06
CA MET A 505 7.78 13.62 5.75
C MET A 505 9.14 13.90 5.11
N LYS A 506 10.18 14.24 5.88
CA LYS A 506 11.54 14.49 5.35
C LYS A 506 12.23 13.26 4.74
N ARG A 507 11.74 12.05 5.02
CA ARG A 507 12.19 10.78 4.43
C ARG A 507 11.16 10.10 3.54
N THR A 508 10.02 10.75 3.31
CA THR A 508 8.87 10.16 2.61
C THR A 508 8.58 10.90 1.30
N THR A 509 8.28 10.16 0.24
CA THR A 509 7.62 10.68 -0.97
C THR A 509 6.21 10.09 -1.03
N LEU A 510 5.21 10.95 -1.22
CA LEU A 510 3.79 10.59 -1.26
C LEU A 510 3.26 10.72 -2.68
N ILE A 511 2.61 9.67 -3.19
CA ILE A 511 1.91 9.68 -4.47
C ILE A 511 0.43 9.41 -4.18
N ALA A 512 -0.38 10.46 -4.28
CA ALA A 512 -1.78 10.48 -3.90
C ALA A 512 -2.67 10.42 -5.14
N ASN A 513 -3.17 9.22 -5.50
CA ASN A 513 -4.13 9.04 -6.57
C ASN A 513 -5.48 8.52 -6.03
N THR A 514 -6.39 9.42 -5.69
CA THR A 514 -7.69 9.11 -5.05
C THR A 514 -8.65 8.31 -5.96
N SER A 515 -9.71 7.75 -5.37
CA SER A 515 -10.80 7.08 -6.09
C SER A 515 -11.50 7.97 -7.13
N ASN A 516 -11.52 9.29 -6.95
CA ASN A 516 -12.11 10.25 -7.89
C ASN A 516 -11.16 10.66 -9.04
N MET A 517 -9.87 10.32 -8.96
CA MET A 517 -8.91 10.57 -10.04
C MET A 517 -9.03 9.52 -11.16
N PRO A 518 -8.72 9.89 -12.41
CA PRO A 518 -8.94 9.05 -13.58
C PRO A 518 -8.29 7.67 -13.49
N VAL A 519 -8.95 6.70 -14.09
CA VAL A 519 -8.63 5.28 -13.96
C VAL A 519 -7.27 4.94 -14.55
N ALA A 520 -6.86 5.64 -15.63
CA ALA A 520 -5.53 5.53 -16.20
C ALA A 520 -4.43 6.00 -15.22
N ALA A 521 -4.67 7.04 -14.42
CA ALA A 521 -3.71 7.54 -13.44
C ALA A 521 -3.50 6.57 -12.25
N ARG A 522 -4.43 5.63 -12.02
CA ARG A 522 -4.27 4.51 -11.07
C ARG A 522 -3.26 3.46 -11.57
N GLU A 523 -3.14 3.25 -12.89
CA GLU A 523 -2.03 2.44 -13.42
C GLU A 523 -0.72 3.22 -13.35
N ALA A 524 -0.73 4.51 -13.72
CA ALA A 524 0.47 5.34 -13.69
C ALA A 524 1.09 5.47 -12.29
N SER A 525 0.29 5.72 -11.24
CA SER A 525 0.78 5.97 -9.88
C SER A 525 1.64 4.84 -9.31
N ILE A 526 1.27 3.58 -9.59
CA ILE A 526 2.03 2.40 -9.18
C ILE A 526 3.40 2.36 -9.86
N TYR A 527 3.48 2.60 -11.18
CA TYR A 527 4.76 2.63 -11.91
C TYR A 527 5.63 3.85 -11.54
N THR A 528 5.01 5.02 -11.32
CA THR A 528 5.65 6.23 -10.81
C THR A 528 6.33 5.93 -9.47
N GLY A 529 5.61 5.34 -8.52
CA GLY A 529 6.12 5.04 -7.18
C GLY A 529 7.26 4.01 -7.15
N ILE A 530 7.14 2.88 -7.87
CA ILE A 530 8.25 1.91 -7.92
C ILE A 530 9.48 2.50 -8.61
N THR A 531 9.31 3.39 -9.58
CA THR A 531 10.44 4.04 -10.27
C THR A 531 11.15 5.07 -9.37
N VAL A 532 10.41 5.76 -8.50
CA VAL A 532 10.98 6.60 -7.43
C VAL A 532 11.68 5.74 -6.38
N ALA A 533 11.11 4.61 -5.97
CA ALA A 533 11.75 3.69 -5.02
C ALA A 533 13.05 3.08 -5.58
N GLU A 534 13.06 2.67 -6.85
CA GLU A 534 14.26 2.21 -7.55
C GLU A 534 15.33 3.31 -7.70
N TYR A 535 14.94 4.59 -7.77
CA TYR A 535 15.90 5.70 -7.81
C TYR A 535 16.67 5.84 -6.49
N PHE A 536 15.96 5.82 -5.35
CA PHE A 536 16.62 5.87 -4.04
C PHE A 536 17.43 4.59 -3.75
N ARG A 537 16.96 3.42 -4.19
CA ARG A 537 17.73 2.15 -4.20
C ARG A 537 19.06 2.28 -4.95
N ASP A 538 19.08 2.90 -6.12
CA ASP A 538 20.30 3.09 -6.92
C ASP A 538 21.32 4.04 -6.26
N GLN A 539 20.85 4.95 -5.38
CA GLN A 539 21.72 5.74 -4.51
C GLN A 539 22.37 4.90 -3.40
N GLY A 540 21.98 3.63 -3.21
CA GLY A 540 22.48 2.77 -2.14
C GLY A 540 21.80 3.02 -0.81
N LEU A 541 20.47 3.12 -0.84
CA LEU A 541 19.58 3.23 0.32
C LEU A 541 18.64 2.01 0.38
N ASN A 542 18.14 1.73 1.58
CA ASN A 542 17.06 0.78 1.83
C ASN A 542 15.71 1.51 1.75
N VAL A 543 14.83 1.05 0.87
CA VAL A 543 13.57 1.73 0.55
C VAL A 543 12.37 0.82 0.83
N ALA A 544 11.38 1.33 1.56
CA ALA A 544 10.08 0.67 1.69
C ALA A 544 9.06 1.34 0.76
N MET A 545 8.49 0.57 -0.17
CA MET A 545 7.37 1.00 -0.99
C MET A 545 6.07 0.39 -0.47
N MET A 546 5.09 1.24 -0.13
CA MET A 546 3.73 0.82 0.19
C MET A 546 2.80 1.12 -0.98
N ALA A 547 2.01 0.13 -1.39
CA ALA A 547 0.98 0.27 -2.43
C ALA A 547 -0.40 -0.02 -1.83
N ASP A 548 -1.11 1.04 -1.41
CA ASP A 548 -2.46 0.98 -0.82
C ASP A 548 -3.48 1.58 -1.80
N SER A 549 -4.23 0.82 -2.61
CA SER A 549 -4.24 -0.65 -2.71
C SER A 549 -4.12 -1.20 -4.13
N SER A 550 -3.41 -2.33 -4.23
CA SER A 550 -3.16 -3.06 -5.49
C SER A 550 -4.44 -3.60 -6.16
N SER A 551 -5.50 -3.85 -5.39
CA SER A 551 -6.80 -4.23 -5.93
C SER A 551 -7.44 -3.12 -6.76
N ARG A 552 -7.27 -1.84 -6.39
CA ARG A 552 -7.78 -0.71 -7.19
C ARG A 552 -7.01 -0.52 -8.49
N TRP A 553 -5.73 -0.90 -8.52
CA TRP A 553 -4.96 -0.99 -9.76
C TRP A 553 -5.46 -2.14 -10.65
N ALA A 554 -5.73 -3.32 -10.09
CA ALA A 554 -6.30 -4.44 -10.84
C ALA A 554 -7.72 -4.14 -11.38
N GLU A 555 -8.57 -3.46 -10.60
CA GLU A 555 -9.87 -2.93 -11.06
C GLU A 555 -9.69 -1.94 -12.22
N ALA A 556 -8.68 -1.06 -12.15
CA ALA A 556 -8.37 -0.13 -13.23
C ALA A 556 -7.97 -0.87 -14.52
N LEU A 557 -7.10 -1.88 -14.42
CA LEU A 557 -6.72 -2.73 -15.56
C LEU A 557 -7.93 -3.44 -16.20
N ARG A 558 -8.91 -3.88 -15.39
CA ARG A 558 -10.19 -4.45 -15.86
C ARG A 558 -11.06 -3.44 -16.60
N GLU A 559 -11.15 -2.22 -16.10
CA GLU A 559 -11.94 -1.16 -16.76
C GLU A 559 -11.29 -0.71 -18.08
N ILE A 560 -9.96 -0.70 -18.15
CA ILE A 560 -9.17 -0.41 -19.36
C ILE A 560 -9.37 -1.52 -20.41
N SER A 561 -9.17 -2.80 -20.05
CA SER A 561 -9.35 -3.92 -20.98
C SER A 561 -10.80 -4.03 -21.48
N GLY A 562 -11.78 -3.76 -20.61
CA GLY A 562 -13.19 -3.69 -20.97
C GLY A 562 -13.51 -2.62 -22.01
N ARG A 563 -12.96 -1.40 -21.89
CA ARG A 563 -13.09 -0.36 -22.93
C ARG A 563 -12.35 -0.69 -24.22
N LEU A 564 -11.30 -1.49 -24.16
CA LEU A 564 -10.50 -1.90 -25.31
C LEU A 564 -11.09 -3.06 -26.13
N GLY A 565 -12.23 -3.60 -25.71
CA GLY A 565 -12.89 -4.74 -26.34
C GLY A 565 -12.12 -6.06 -26.17
N GLU A 566 -11.26 -6.15 -25.15
CA GLU A 566 -10.41 -7.32 -24.92
C GLU A 566 -11.19 -8.42 -24.19
N MET A 567 -10.93 -9.67 -24.56
CA MET A 567 -11.64 -10.80 -23.97
C MET A 567 -11.30 -10.94 -22.47
N PRO A 568 -12.29 -10.88 -21.56
CA PRO A 568 -12.05 -11.06 -20.14
C PRO A 568 -11.69 -12.50 -19.79
N ALA A 569 -10.88 -12.66 -18.76
CA ALA A 569 -10.70 -13.89 -18.01
C ALA A 569 -11.58 -13.85 -16.74
N ASP A 570 -11.15 -14.53 -15.67
CA ASP A 570 -11.91 -14.67 -14.43
C ASP A 570 -12.36 -13.33 -13.83
N GLN A 571 -13.62 -13.28 -13.40
CA GLN A 571 -14.29 -12.10 -12.81
C GLN A 571 -14.14 -10.79 -13.64
N GLY A 572 -13.95 -10.91 -14.95
CA GLY A 572 -13.81 -9.79 -15.87
C GLY A 572 -12.39 -9.25 -16.02
N PHE A 573 -11.41 -9.72 -15.25
CA PHE A 573 -10.04 -9.21 -15.32
C PHE A 573 -9.34 -9.61 -16.63
N PRO A 574 -8.37 -8.82 -17.13
CA PRO A 574 -7.61 -9.18 -18.32
C PRO A 574 -6.67 -10.37 -18.07
N ALA A 575 -6.47 -11.20 -19.08
CA ALA A 575 -5.58 -12.37 -19.01
C ALA A 575 -4.11 -12.03 -18.61
N TYR A 576 -3.67 -10.78 -18.85
CA TYR A 576 -2.34 -10.30 -18.46
C TYR A 576 -2.22 -9.84 -17.00
N LEU A 577 -3.28 -9.91 -16.17
CA LEU A 577 -3.25 -9.42 -14.78
C LEU A 577 -2.10 -10.02 -13.96
N GLY A 578 -1.95 -11.35 -13.98
CA GLY A 578 -0.87 -12.04 -13.26
C GLY A 578 0.53 -11.60 -13.74
N ALA A 579 0.70 -11.39 -15.05
CA ALA A 579 1.96 -10.91 -15.62
C ALA A 579 2.28 -9.45 -15.22
N LYS A 580 1.27 -8.56 -15.20
CA LYS A 580 1.41 -7.19 -14.69
C LYS A 580 1.82 -7.19 -13.22
N LEU A 581 1.11 -7.94 -12.37
CA LEU A 581 1.44 -8.08 -10.93
C LEU A 581 2.85 -8.64 -10.72
N ALA A 582 3.24 -9.68 -11.45
CA ALA A 582 4.58 -10.25 -11.38
C ALA A 582 5.66 -9.23 -11.79
N SER A 583 5.46 -8.51 -12.90
CA SER A 583 6.38 -7.47 -13.38
C SER A 583 6.53 -6.27 -12.42
N PHE A 584 5.57 -6.08 -11.51
CA PHE A 584 5.63 -5.08 -10.45
C PHE A 584 6.40 -5.62 -9.24
N TYR A 585 6.00 -6.76 -8.67
CA TYR A 585 6.64 -7.32 -7.49
C TYR A 585 8.10 -7.76 -7.74
N GLU A 586 8.46 -8.21 -8.94
CA GLU A 586 9.86 -8.55 -9.31
C GLU A 586 10.80 -7.34 -9.46
N ARG A 587 10.30 -6.11 -9.33
CA ARG A 587 11.15 -4.90 -9.18
C ARG A 587 11.66 -4.73 -7.74
N ALA A 588 11.06 -5.44 -6.78
CA ALA A 588 11.64 -5.61 -5.44
C ALA A 588 12.96 -6.39 -5.50
N GLY A 589 13.73 -6.26 -4.42
CA GLY A 589 14.96 -7.00 -4.22
C GLY A 589 16.03 -6.19 -3.50
N ARG A 590 16.99 -6.90 -2.92
CA ARG A 590 18.31 -6.35 -2.60
C ARG A 590 19.18 -6.43 -3.85
N VAL A 591 19.92 -5.37 -4.16
CA VAL A 591 20.74 -5.28 -5.38
C VAL A 591 22.07 -4.60 -5.10
N LYS A 592 23.07 -4.93 -5.91
CA LYS A 592 24.25 -4.07 -6.08
C LYS A 592 23.92 -3.03 -7.15
N SER A 593 23.97 -1.75 -6.79
CA SER A 593 23.63 -0.63 -7.67
C SER A 593 24.62 -0.53 -8.83
N LEU A 594 24.22 0.16 -9.89
CA LEU A 594 25.09 0.44 -11.04
C LEU A 594 26.09 1.56 -10.72
N GLY A 595 27.32 1.43 -11.22
CA GLY A 595 28.37 2.46 -11.14
C GLY A 595 29.09 2.57 -9.79
N SER A 596 29.97 3.56 -9.72
CA SER A 596 30.97 3.84 -8.68
C SER A 596 30.52 4.95 -7.73
N PRO A 597 30.91 4.94 -6.44
CA PRO A 597 31.54 3.82 -5.72
C PRO A 597 30.58 2.63 -5.65
N GLU A 598 31.06 1.43 -5.28
CA GLU A 598 30.17 0.29 -5.08
C GLU A 598 29.13 0.56 -3.98
N ARG A 599 27.87 0.24 -4.25
CA ARG A 599 26.73 0.49 -3.35
C ARG A 599 25.78 -0.70 -3.39
N ASN A 600 25.22 -1.03 -2.23
CA ASN A 600 24.11 -1.95 -2.11
C ASN A 600 22.87 -1.15 -1.72
N GLY A 601 21.71 -1.49 -2.29
CA GLY A 601 20.42 -0.90 -1.92
C GLY A 601 19.33 -1.96 -1.94
N SER A 602 18.16 -1.64 -1.40
CA SER A 602 17.01 -2.55 -1.44
C SER A 602 15.69 -1.83 -1.67
N VAL A 603 14.74 -2.53 -2.29
CA VAL A 603 13.33 -2.11 -2.34
C VAL A 603 12.48 -3.23 -1.77
N SER A 604 11.94 -3.02 -0.57
CA SER A 604 10.86 -3.83 -0.02
C SER A 604 9.53 -3.34 -0.57
N ILE A 605 8.70 -4.22 -1.12
CA ILE A 605 7.34 -3.88 -1.57
C ILE A 605 6.31 -4.48 -0.60
N VAL A 606 5.47 -3.62 -0.05
CA VAL A 606 4.33 -3.97 0.80
C VAL A 606 3.04 -3.60 0.07
N GLY A 607 2.41 -4.59 -0.56
CA GLY A 607 1.17 -4.42 -1.32
C GLY A 607 -0.06 -4.71 -0.47
N ALA A 608 -0.91 -3.69 -0.25
CA ALA A 608 -2.21 -3.91 0.36
C ALA A 608 -3.19 -4.46 -0.69
N VAL A 609 -3.94 -5.50 -0.33
CA VAL A 609 -4.97 -6.12 -1.18
C VAL A 609 -6.33 -5.96 -0.50
N SER A 610 -7.33 -5.56 -1.27
CA SER A 610 -8.70 -5.32 -0.81
C SER A 610 -9.68 -6.27 -1.51
N PRO A 611 -9.62 -7.59 -1.23
CA PRO A 611 -10.56 -8.53 -1.83
C PRO A 611 -12.02 -8.18 -1.49
N PRO A 612 -12.96 -8.35 -2.44
CA PRO A 612 -14.38 -8.13 -2.19
C PRO A 612 -14.87 -9.04 -1.04
N GLY A 613 -15.54 -8.45 -0.05
CA GLY A 613 -16.03 -9.16 1.14
C GLY A 613 -14.97 -9.64 2.14
N GLY A 614 -13.71 -9.79 1.71
CA GLY A 614 -12.64 -10.50 2.43
C GLY A 614 -12.34 -11.90 1.86
N ASP A 615 -12.82 -12.24 0.65
CA ASP A 615 -12.64 -13.55 0.03
C ASP A 615 -11.27 -13.68 -0.65
N PHE A 616 -10.45 -14.64 -0.23
CA PHE A 616 -9.11 -14.86 -0.79
C PHE A 616 -9.11 -15.64 -2.12
N SER A 617 -10.25 -16.16 -2.58
CA SER A 617 -10.40 -16.76 -3.92
C SER A 617 -10.49 -15.74 -5.06
N ASP A 618 -10.55 -14.45 -4.74
CA ASP A 618 -10.43 -13.33 -5.68
C ASP A 618 -9.18 -13.47 -6.60
N PRO A 619 -9.29 -13.24 -7.92
CA PRO A 619 -8.18 -13.38 -8.86
C PRO A 619 -6.98 -12.48 -8.55
N VAL A 620 -7.19 -11.28 -7.98
CA VAL A 620 -6.07 -10.38 -7.61
C VAL A 620 -5.30 -10.95 -6.42
N THR A 621 -6.02 -11.45 -5.42
CA THR A 621 -5.46 -12.08 -4.22
C THR A 621 -4.75 -13.38 -4.56
N THR A 622 -5.37 -14.23 -5.38
CA THR A 622 -4.79 -15.50 -5.88
C THR A 622 -3.53 -15.25 -6.72
N SER A 623 -3.56 -14.28 -7.63
CA SER A 623 -2.37 -13.90 -8.41
C SER A 623 -1.25 -13.37 -7.51
N THR A 624 -1.58 -12.52 -6.53
CA THR A 624 -0.60 -11.96 -5.58
C THR A 624 0.03 -13.05 -4.72
N LEU A 625 -0.77 -13.99 -4.19
CA LEU A 625 -0.34 -15.16 -3.42
C LEU A 625 0.69 -16.02 -4.15
N GLY A 626 0.55 -16.17 -5.47
CA GLY A 626 1.51 -16.91 -6.30
C GLY A 626 2.88 -16.24 -6.45
N ILE A 627 2.96 -14.92 -6.24
CA ILE A 627 4.16 -14.11 -6.47
C ILE A 627 4.89 -13.77 -5.16
N VAL A 628 4.15 -13.32 -4.14
CA VAL A 628 4.77 -12.80 -2.91
C VAL A 628 5.39 -13.89 -2.04
N GLN A 629 6.41 -13.50 -1.29
CA GLN A 629 7.11 -14.40 -0.38
C GLN A 629 6.62 -14.32 1.06
N VAL A 630 5.94 -13.22 1.43
CA VAL A 630 5.31 -13.02 2.75
C VAL A 630 3.85 -12.62 2.58
N PHE A 631 3.00 -13.15 3.45
CA PHE A 631 1.55 -12.98 3.41
C PHE A 631 1.02 -12.72 4.83
N TRP A 632 0.54 -11.50 5.07
CA TRP A 632 -0.02 -11.06 6.34
C TRP A 632 -1.55 -10.98 6.23
N GLY A 633 -2.22 -12.12 6.35
CA GLY A 633 -3.67 -12.24 6.14
C GLY A 633 -4.47 -11.63 7.30
N LEU A 634 -5.16 -10.52 7.07
CA LEU A 634 -6.00 -9.87 8.10
C LEU A 634 -7.40 -10.48 8.17
N ASP A 635 -7.80 -10.94 9.36
CA ASP A 635 -9.13 -11.50 9.60
C ASP A 635 -10.11 -10.44 10.14
N LYS A 636 -11.22 -10.29 9.42
CA LYS A 636 -12.37 -9.49 9.81
C LYS A 636 -12.95 -9.88 11.18
N LYS A 637 -12.88 -11.17 11.56
CA LYS A 637 -13.34 -11.68 12.87
C LYS A 637 -12.48 -11.13 14.02
N LEU A 638 -11.17 -11.03 13.83
CA LEU A 638 -10.25 -10.46 14.82
C LEU A 638 -10.48 -8.95 14.96
N ALA A 639 -10.57 -8.23 13.84
CA ALA A 639 -10.89 -6.81 13.84
C ALA A 639 -12.26 -6.49 14.49
N GLN A 640 -13.29 -7.33 14.25
CA GLN A 640 -14.61 -7.21 14.90
C GLN A 640 -14.55 -7.44 16.42
N ARG A 641 -13.64 -8.29 16.91
CA ARG A 641 -13.35 -8.48 18.34
C ARG A 641 -12.45 -7.39 18.93
N LYS A 642 -12.05 -6.39 18.13
CA LYS A 642 -11.02 -5.37 18.45
C LYS A 642 -9.64 -5.96 18.80
N HIS A 643 -9.35 -7.16 18.31
CA HIS A 643 -8.00 -7.70 18.33
C HIS A 643 -7.19 -7.05 17.21
N PHE A 644 -6.14 -6.32 17.58
CA PHE A 644 -5.26 -5.60 16.67
C PHE A 644 -3.78 -5.80 17.05
N PRO A 645 -2.86 -5.93 16.07
CA PRO A 645 -3.13 -6.07 14.63
C PRO A 645 -3.85 -7.40 14.30
N SER A 646 -4.81 -7.36 13.37
CA SER A 646 -5.87 -8.36 13.16
C SER A 646 -5.43 -9.60 12.36
N ILE A 647 -4.20 -10.05 12.54
CA ILE A 647 -3.52 -11.04 11.68
C ILE A 647 -3.96 -12.47 12.04
N ASN A 648 -4.41 -13.22 11.03
CA ASN A 648 -4.74 -14.63 11.18
C ASN A 648 -3.46 -15.48 11.26
N THR A 649 -3.26 -16.18 12.38
CA THR A 649 -2.06 -16.98 12.67
C THR A 649 -1.90 -18.23 11.82
N SER A 650 -2.99 -18.75 11.26
CA SER A 650 -3.03 -20.05 10.56
C SER A 650 -3.09 -19.92 9.04
N LEU A 651 -3.49 -18.74 8.53
CA LEU A 651 -3.47 -18.40 7.10
C LEU A 651 -2.26 -17.53 6.70
N SER A 652 -1.63 -16.83 7.65
CA SER A 652 -0.44 -16.02 7.37
C SER A 652 0.82 -16.88 7.25
N TYR A 653 1.78 -16.46 6.43
CA TYR A 653 3.05 -17.17 6.25
C TYR A 653 4.20 -16.24 5.81
N SER A 654 5.43 -16.70 6.02
CA SER A 654 6.64 -16.12 5.43
C SER A 654 7.55 -17.25 4.91
N LYS A 655 8.00 -17.14 3.66
CA LYS A 655 8.96 -18.05 3.02
C LYS A 655 10.41 -17.68 3.35
N TYR A 656 10.67 -16.53 4.01
CA TYR A 656 12.01 -16.04 4.32
C TYR A 656 12.62 -16.57 5.63
N THR A 657 11.88 -17.34 6.43
CA THR A 657 12.35 -17.86 7.73
C THR A 657 13.72 -18.52 7.63
N MET A 658 13.89 -19.51 6.73
CA MET A 658 15.15 -20.23 6.53
C MET A 658 16.35 -19.37 6.09
N VAL A 659 16.11 -18.17 5.57
CA VAL A 659 17.17 -17.20 5.22
C VAL A 659 17.53 -16.35 6.44
N LEU A 660 16.51 -15.89 7.17
CA LEU A 660 16.65 -15.08 8.38
C LEU A 660 17.13 -15.87 9.60
N ASP A 661 16.91 -17.18 9.66
CA ASP A 661 17.40 -18.02 10.76
C ASP A 661 18.93 -17.90 10.90
N LYS A 662 19.67 -17.76 9.79
CA LYS A 662 21.13 -17.49 9.76
C LYS A 662 21.55 -16.08 10.19
N TRP A 663 20.58 -15.18 10.32
CA TRP A 663 20.76 -13.83 10.88
C TRP A 663 20.45 -13.87 12.38
N TYR A 664 19.31 -14.46 12.76
CA TYR A 664 18.95 -14.69 14.17
C TYR A 664 19.98 -15.55 14.91
N GLU A 665 20.57 -16.57 14.29
CA GLU A 665 21.66 -17.40 14.88
C GLU A 665 22.88 -16.59 15.37
N LYS A 666 23.06 -15.33 14.94
CA LYS A 666 24.17 -14.46 15.35
C LYS A 666 23.80 -13.52 16.49
N GLU A 667 22.63 -12.88 16.39
CA GLU A 667 22.18 -11.82 17.31
C GLU A 667 21.24 -12.36 18.41
N TYR A 668 20.38 -13.32 18.07
CA TYR A 668 19.24 -13.81 18.86
C TYR A 668 19.05 -15.35 18.70
N PRO A 669 19.99 -16.17 19.20
CA PRO A 669 20.07 -17.60 18.83
C PRO A 669 18.93 -18.47 19.35
N GLU A 670 18.14 -18.04 20.34
CA GLU A 670 16.94 -18.76 20.79
C GLU A 670 15.69 -18.41 19.97
N PHE A 671 15.68 -17.26 19.29
CA PHE A 671 14.52 -16.69 18.60
C PHE A 671 13.83 -17.64 17.59
N PRO A 672 14.55 -18.38 16.70
CA PRO A 672 13.89 -19.30 15.77
C PRO A 672 13.15 -20.44 16.48
N ARG A 673 13.76 -20.99 17.54
CA ARG A 673 13.18 -22.07 18.35
C ARG A 673 11.94 -21.57 19.12
N LEU A 674 12.01 -20.37 19.68
CA LEU A 674 10.89 -19.74 20.40
C LEU A 674 9.71 -19.45 19.45
N ARG A 675 9.99 -18.88 18.28
CA ARG A 675 9.01 -18.64 17.21
C ARG A 675 8.25 -19.91 16.83
N ASP A 676 8.97 -20.98 16.53
CA ASP A 676 8.35 -22.19 15.99
C ASP A 676 7.63 -23.00 17.09
N ARG A 677 8.08 -22.90 18.35
CA ARG A 677 7.33 -23.39 19.52
C ARG A 677 6.03 -22.61 19.75
N ILE A 678 6.03 -21.29 19.57
CA ILE A 678 4.80 -20.47 19.67
C ILE A 678 3.82 -20.78 18.54
N LYS A 679 4.31 -21.01 17.31
CA LYS A 679 3.46 -21.46 16.19
C LYS A 679 2.79 -22.80 16.50
N GLN A 680 3.52 -23.75 17.08
CA GLN A 680 2.95 -25.02 17.54
C GLN A 680 1.82 -24.78 18.56
N LEU A 681 2.10 -24.06 19.66
CA LEU A 681 1.11 -23.79 20.72
C LEU A 681 -0.16 -23.08 20.22
N LEU A 682 -0.03 -22.22 19.20
CA LEU A 682 -1.18 -21.56 18.56
C LEU A 682 -1.99 -22.52 17.68
N SER A 683 -1.34 -23.43 16.94
CA SER A 683 -1.99 -24.48 16.16
C SER A 683 -2.71 -25.49 17.05
N ASP A 684 -2.01 -26.04 18.05
CA ASP A 684 -2.54 -26.97 19.04
C ASP A 684 -3.77 -26.36 19.74
N SER A 685 -3.72 -25.05 20.04
CA SER A 685 -4.87 -24.32 20.61
C SER A 685 -6.06 -24.20 19.66
N GLU A 686 -5.89 -24.12 18.34
CA GLU A 686 -7.01 -24.03 17.39
C GLU A 686 -7.67 -25.40 17.16
N GLU A 687 -6.93 -26.50 17.30
CA GLU A 687 -7.51 -27.85 17.35
C GLU A 687 -8.27 -28.07 18.67
N LEU A 688 -7.67 -27.70 19.80
CA LEU A 688 -8.30 -27.78 21.12
C LEU A 688 -9.54 -26.88 21.24
N ASP A 689 -9.52 -25.67 20.67
CA ASP A 689 -10.69 -24.77 20.64
C ASP A 689 -11.89 -25.40 19.90
N GLN A 690 -11.67 -26.29 18.92
CA GLN A 690 -12.73 -27.06 18.24
C GLN A 690 -13.27 -28.17 19.15
N VAL A 691 -12.40 -28.92 19.83
CA VAL A 691 -12.80 -29.97 20.79
C VAL A 691 -13.60 -29.36 21.95
N VAL A 692 -13.20 -28.19 22.45
CA VAL A 692 -13.93 -27.43 23.50
C VAL A 692 -15.33 -27.03 23.04
N GLN A 693 -15.52 -26.66 21.78
CA GLN A 693 -16.85 -26.32 21.24
C GLN A 693 -17.78 -27.54 21.10
N LEU A 694 -17.23 -28.76 20.99
CA LEU A 694 -17.99 -30.01 20.86
C LEU A 694 -18.27 -30.70 22.21
N VAL A 695 -17.32 -30.69 23.14
CA VAL A 695 -17.36 -31.50 24.38
C VAL A 695 -17.25 -30.67 25.66
N GLY A 696 -16.76 -29.43 25.57
CA GLY A 696 -16.57 -28.51 26.70
C GLY A 696 -15.20 -28.63 27.39
N LYS A 697 -14.68 -27.52 27.91
CA LYS A 697 -13.32 -27.40 28.49
C LYS A 697 -13.07 -28.31 29.71
N SER A 698 -14.12 -28.81 30.36
CA SER A 698 -14.02 -29.77 31.46
C SER A 698 -13.59 -31.18 31.03
N ALA A 699 -13.75 -31.55 29.76
CA ALA A 699 -13.42 -32.89 29.24
C ALA A 699 -11.95 -33.05 28.81
N LEU A 700 -11.17 -31.96 28.80
CA LEU A 700 -9.76 -31.95 28.39
C LEU A 700 -8.83 -32.54 29.46
N SER A 701 -7.63 -32.95 29.05
CA SER A 701 -6.53 -33.24 29.98
C SER A 701 -5.96 -31.96 30.60
N ASP A 702 -5.20 -32.08 31.69
CA ASP A 702 -4.55 -30.90 32.31
C ASP A 702 -3.45 -30.27 31.42
N PRO A 703 -2.60 -31.03 30.69
CA PRO A 703 -1.72 -30.49 29.65
C PRO A 703 -2.44 -29.66 28.57
N ASP A 704 -3.60 -30.10 28.08
CA ASP A 704 -4.39 -29.35 27.09
C ASP A 704 -4.93 -28.02 27.66
N LYS A 705 -5.27 -28.01 28.96
CA LYS A 705 -5.73 -26.81 29.67
C LYS A 705 -4.60 -25.79 29.83
N ILE A 706 -3.35 -26.24 30.06
CA ILE A 706 -2.17 -25.37 29.97
C ILE A 706 -2.10 -24.77 28.56
N THR A 707 -2.09 -25.60 27.51
CA THR A 707 -1.94 -25.15 26.12
C THR A 707 -2.98 -24.07 25.75
N LEU A 708 -4.26 -24.26 26.12
CA LEU A 708 -5.30 -23.25 25.91
C LEU A 708 -5.12 -21.98 26.76
N ASP A 709 -4.77 -22.10 28.03
CA ASP A 709 -4.60 -20.93 28.91
C ASP A 709 -3.34 -20.11 28.53
N ILE A 710 -2.28 -20.74 28.03
CA ILE A 710 -1.09 -20.06 27.49
C ILE A 710 -1.34 -19.51 26.09
N ALA A 711 -2.06 -20.22 25.22
CA ALA A 711 -2.45 -19.67 23.93
C ALA A 711 -3.35 -18.45 24.08
N ALA A 712 -4.22 -18.40 25.10
CA ALA A 712 -4.97 -17.19 25.46
C ALA A 712 -4.03 -16.04 25.88
N LEU A 713 -3.03 -16.29 26.74
CA LEU A 713 -2.00 -15.32 27.12
C LEU A 713 -1.23 -14.79 25.90
N LEU A 714 -0.80 -15.67 24.99
CA LEU A 714 -0.15 -15.29 23.73
C LEU A 714 -1.11 -14.44 22.85
N LYS A 715 -2.37 -14.85 22.72
CA LYS A 715 -3.40 -14.15 21.93
C LYS A 715 -3.77 -12.78 22.52
N GLU A 716 -3.74 -12.56 23.84
CA GLU A 716 -4.12 -11.31 24.53
C GLU A 716 -2.95 -10.36 24.86
N ASP A 717 -1.75 -10.90 25.09
CA ASP A 717 -0.61 -10.13 25.62
C ASP A 717 0.60 -10.09 24.68
N PHE A 718 0.83 -11.11 23.85
CA PHE A 718 1.94 -11.14 22.88
C PHE A 718 1.54 -10.73 21.45
N LEU A 719 0.38 -11.16 20.97
CA LEU A 719 -0.09 -10.87 19.60
C LEU A 719 -0.90 -9.56 19.50
N GLN A 720 -1.55 -9.12 20.58
CA GLN A 720 -2.15 -7.78 20.62
C GLN A 720 -1.09 -6.72 20.88
N GLN A 721 -1.13 -5.66 20.06
CA GLN A 721 -0.21 -4.53 20.15
C GLN A 721 -0.94 -3.23 19.79
N ASN A 722 -0.92 -2.25 20.69
CA ASN A 722 -1.64 -1.00 20.51
C ASN A 722 -0.76 0.08 19.84
N GLY A 723 -0.93 0.24 18.53
CA GLY A 723 -0.22 1.24 17.71
C GLY A 723 -0.38 2.71 18.12
N TYR A 724 -1.26 3.03 19.07
CA TYR A 724 -1.52 4.39 19.59
C TYR A 724 -0.94 4.66 20.99
N SER A 725 -0.25 3.71 21.63
CA SER A 725 0.32 3.89 22.98
C SER A 725 1.84 3.83 23.00
N ASP A 726 2.46 4.70 23.79
CA ASP A 726 3.90 4.98 23.74
C ASP A 726 4.80 3.75 23.94
N TYR A 727 4.38 2.81 24.79
CA TYR A 727 5.08 1.55 25.12
C TYR A 727 4.92 0.43 24.08
N ASP A 728 3.92 0.55 23.20
CA ASP A 728 3.45 -0.54 22.32
C ASP A 728 3.36 -0.13 20.83
N GLN A 729 3.53 1.14 20.49
CA GLN A 729 3.60 1.60 19.11
C GLN A 729 4.77 0.93 18.34
N PHE A 730 5.87 0.70 19.04
CA PHE A 730 7.09 0.07 18.55
C PHE A 730 7.60 -0.95 19.58
N CYS A 731 7.86 -2.18 19.14
CA CYS A 731 8.44 -3.23 19.98
C CYS A 731 9.79 -3.68 19.39
N PRO A 732 10.93 -3.44 20.07
CA PRO A 732 12.24 -3.94 19.66
C PRO A 732 12.32 -5.47 19.57
N LEU A 733 13.29 -5.99 18.81
CA LEU A 733 13.54 -7.43 18.71
C LEU A 733 13.91 -8.06 20.07
N TRP A 734 14.77 -7.42 20.87
CA TRP A 734 15.12 -7.91 22.21
C TRP A 734 13.90 -7.98 23.15
N LYS A 735 13.02 -6.97 23.15
CA LYS A 735 11.77 -6.99 23.94
C LYS A 735 10.87 -8.15 23.49
N THR A 736 10.81 -8.37 22.19
CA THR A 736 10.05 -9.48 21.58
C THR A 736 10.61 -10.84 21.97
N GLU A 737 11.93 -11.05 21.90
CA GLU A 737 12.58 -12.30 22.30
C GLU A 737 12.33 -12.62 23.78
N TRP A 738 12.56 -11.66 24.69
CA TRP A 738 12.34 -11.87 26.12
C TRP A 738 10.88 -12.17 26.46
N MET A 739 9.92 -11.50 25.82
CA MET A 739 8.50 -11.84 25.99
C MET A 739 8.20 -13.28 25.53
N MET A 740 8.75 -13.73 24.40
CA MET A 740 8.60 -15.13 23.96
C MET A 740 9.27 -16.11 24.93
N LYS A 741 10.49 -15.81 25.38
CA LYS A 741 11.29 -16.62 26.31
C LYS A 741 10.58 -16.85 27.65
N LEU A 742 10.00 -15.79 28.22
CA LEU A 742 9.25 -15.87 29.47
C LEU A 742 7.93 -16.64 29.30
N MET A 743 7.17 -16.43 28.22
CA MET A 743 5.89 -17.13 28.00
C MET A 743 6.07 -18.61 27.64
N VAL A 744 7.07 -18.96 26.83
CA VAL A 744 7.41 -20.36 26.51
C VAL A 744 8.06 -21.06 27.71
N GLY A 745 8.91 -20.35 28.47
CA GLY A 745 9.47 -20.87 29.73
C GLY A 745 8.37 -21.22 30.73
N PHE A 746 7.40 -20.32 30.93
CA PHE A 746 6.25 -20.59 31.81
C PHE A 746 5.44 -21.82 31.36
N HIS A 747 5.23 -21.99 30.05
CA HIS A 747 4.59 -23.20 29.51
C HIS A 747 5.39 -24.47 29.85
N ASP A 748 6.68 -24.49 29.52
CA ASP A 748 7.49 -25.71 29.65
C ASP A 748 7.77 -26.05 31.14
N GLU A 749 7.84 -25.09 32.06
CA GLU A 749 7.85 -25.36 33.51
C GLU A 749 6.48 -25.86 34.02
N ALA A 750 5.37 -25.30 33.56
CA ALA A 750 4.03 -25.77 33.93
C ALA A 750 3.80 -27.23 33.49
N GLN A 751 4.23 -27.61 32.28
CA GLN A 751 4.15 -29.00 31.81
C GLN A 751 5.00 -29.96 32.67
N LYS A 752 6.18 -29.54 33.16
CA LYS A 752 6.99 -30.37 34.09
C LYS A 752 6.29 -30.59 35.42
N ALA A 753 5.71 -29.55 36.02
CA ALA A 753 4.99 -29.65 37.29
C ALA A 753 3.82 -30.64 37.22
N ILE A 754 3.10 -30.68 36.09
CA ILE A 754 2.03 -31.65 35.86
C ILE A 754 2.58 -33.06 35.56
N ALA A 755 3.69 -33.18 34.84
CA ALA A 755 4.37 -34.47 34.65
C ALA A 755 4.90 -35.06 35.98
N GLN A 756 5.13 -34.23 37.00
CA GLN A 756 5.47 -34.62 38.37
C GLN A 756 4.25 -34.94 39.26
N GLY A 757 3.02 -34.78 38.74
CA GLY A 757 1.77 -35.19 39.39
C GLY A 757 0.92 -34.08 40.01
N GLN A 758 1.34 -32.81 39.91
CA GLN A 758 0.52 -31.67 40.39
C GLN A 758 -0.66 -31.43 39.42
N SER A 759 -1.84 -31.05 39.95
CA SER A 759 -2.97 -30.66 39.09
C SER A 759 -2.89 -29.19 38.65
N TRP A 760 -3.34 -28.91 37.43
CA TRP A 760 -3.33 -27.56 36.86
C TRP A 760 -4.01 -26.51 37.75
N ALA A 761 -5.05 -26.91 38.51
CA ALA A 761 -5.74 -25.99 39.41
C ALA A 761 -4.82 -25.43 40.51
N LYS A 762 -4.06 -26.29 41.20
CA LYS A 762 -3.09 -25.89 42.26
C LYS A 762 -1.99 -25.02 41.65
N VAL A 763 -1.41 -25.48 40.53
CA VAL A 763 -0.33 -24.76 39.83
C VAL A 763 -0.80 -23.37 39.39
N ARG A 764 -1.99 -23.25 38.82
CA ARG A 764 -2.57 -21.97 38.37
C ARG A 764 -2.83 -21.00 39.52
N GLU A 765 -3.35 -21.47 40.64
CA GLU A 765 -3.60 -20.62 41.82
C GLU A 765 -2.27 -20.09 42.38
N ALA A 766 -1.30 -20.98 42.61
CA ALA A 766 0.02 -20.61 43.08
C ALA A 766 0.78 -19.68 42.10
N THR A 767 0.61 -19.85 40.78
CA THR A 767 1.30 -19.03 39.75
C THR A 767 0.55 -17.77 39.31
N SER A 768 -0.59 -17.44 39.93
CA SER A 768 -1.43 -16.28 39.57
C SER A 768 -0.67 -14.93 39.51
N ASP A 769 0.26 -14.70 40.45
CA ASP A 769 1.12 -13.49 40.45
C ASP A 769 2.08 -13.45 39.25
N LEU A 770 2.60 -14.61 38.83
CA LEU A 770 3.49 -14.72 37.67
C LEU A 770 2.70 -14.49 36.38
N GLN A 771 1.51 -15.09 36.24
CA GLN A 771 0.61 -14.79 35.11
C GLN A 771 0.28 -13.29 35.04
N SER A 772 0.09 -12.64 36.19
CA SER A 772 -0.12 -11.18 36.27
C SER A 772 1.11 -10.37 35.84
N LYS A 773 2.33 -10.81 36.18
CA LYS A 773 3.59 -10.20 35.70
C LYS A 773 3.80 -10.42 34.20
N LEU A 774 3.53 -11.62 33.67
CA LEU A 774 3.63 -11.93 32.23
C LEU A 774 2.71 -11.03 31.38
N ARG A 775 1.51 -10.71 31.89
CA ARG A 775 0.57 -9.74 31.29
C ARG A 775 1.08 -8.31 31.29
N GLN A 776 1.97 -7.96 32.22
CA GLN A 776 2.52 -6.61 32.37
C GLN A 776 3.73 -6.33 31.48
N LEU A 777 4.41 -7.36 30.95
CA LEU A 777 5.64 -7.22 30.14
C LEU A 777 5.50 -6.24 28.96
N LYS A 778 4.30 -6.12 28.38
CA LYS A 778 4.03 -5.23 27.25
C LYS A 778 4.11 -3.74 27.61
N PHE A 779 3.80 -3.36 28.85
CA PHE A 779 3.78 -1.95 29.30
C PHE A 779 5.18 -1.33 29.53
N GLU A 780 6.25 -2.12 29.52
CA GLU A 780 7.63 -1.63 29.62
C GLU A 780 7.99 -0.74 28.42
N VAL A 781 8.44 0.49 28.67
CA VAL A 781 8.66 1.50 27.62
C VAL A 781 10.07 1.34 27.01
N PRO A 782 10.23 1.14 25.68
CA PRO A 782 11.55 0.92 25.06
C PRO A 782 12.58 2.04 25.31
N THR A 783 12.14 3.25 25.68
CA THR A 783 13.00 4.41 26.00
C THR A 783 13.76 4.27 27.31
N ASP A 784 13.32 3.39 28.22
CA ASP A 784 13.87 3.30 29.58
C ASP A 784 15.21 2.53 29.62
N GLY A 785 15.66 2.02 28.48
CA GLY A 785 16.95 1.37 28.28
C GLY A 785 16.86 -0.16 28.32
N GLU A 786 17.47 -0.80 27.32
CA GLU A 786 17.51 -2.26 27.18
C GLU A 786 18.06 -2.93 28.45
N GLU A 787 19.21 -2.47 28.95
CA GLU A 787 19.85 -2.95 30.19
C GLU A 787 18.99 -2.88 31.46
N VAL A 788 17.98 -2.00 31.51
CA VAL A 788 17.09 -1.87 32.68
C VAL A 788 15.95 -2.88 32.57
N ILE A 789 15.44 -3.07 31.36
CA ILE A 789 14.29 -3.94 31.08
C ILE A 789 14.72 -5.42 31.02
N THR A 790 15.90 -5.74 30.48
CA THR A 790 16.43 -7.12 30.50
C THR A 790 16.66 -7.62 31.92
N LYS A 791 17.20 -6.79 32.82
CA LYS A 791 17.37 -7.15 34.25
C LYS A 791 16.03 -7.43 34.94
N LYS A 792 14.97 -6.65 34.67
CA LYS A 792 13.60 -6.97 35.14
C LYS A 792 13.12 -8.32 34.60
N TYR A 793 13.38 -8.62 33.34
CA TYR A 793 12.97 -9.87 32.71
C TYR A 793 13.76 -11.08 33.25
N GLU A 794 15.05 -10.93 33.56
CA GLU A 794 15.87 -11.91 34.28
C GLU A 794 15.35 -12.16 35.71
N GLU A 795 15.02 -11.10 36.46
CA GLU A 795 14.40 -11.22 37.78
C GLU A 795 13.06 -11.97 37.73
N ILE A 796 12.22 -11.71 36.72
CA ILE A 796 10.96 -12.43 36.49
C ILE A 796 11.24 -13.90 36.13
N GLN A 797 12.28 -14.20 35.35
CA GLN A 797 12.66 -15.58 35.01
C GLN A 797 13.13 -16.36 36.25
N GLN A 798 13.94 -15.75 37.13
CA GLN A 798 14.39 -16.36 38.38
C GLN A 798 13.20 -16.62 39.32
N GLN A 799 12.37 -15.59 39.57
CA GLN A 799 11.16 -15.70 40.40
C GLN A 799 10.16 -16.73 39.85
N MET A 800 10.13 -16.97 38.54
CA MET A 800 9.33 -18.02 37.93
C MET A 800 9.87 -19.41 38.28
N LEU A 801 11.17 -19.65 38.11
CA LEU A 801 11.82 -20.92 38.44
C LEU A 801 11.70 -21.24 39.94
N ASP A 802 11.97 -20.27 40.81
CA ASP A 802 11.87 -20.43 42.27
C ASP A 802 10.43 -20.80 42.69
N LYS A 803 9.41 -20.16 42.11
CA LYS A 803 8.02 -20.46 42.46
C LYS A 803 7.57 -21.81 41.92
N PHE A 804 7.99 -22.21 40.72
CA PHE A 804 7.71 -23.56 40.20
C PHE A 804 8.39 -24.64 41.05
N ALA A 805 9.62 -24.42 41.53
CA ALA A 805 10.26 -25.32 42.49
C ALA A 805 9.42 -25.47 43.77
N SER A 806 8.98 -24.36 44.39
CA SER A 806 8.14 -24.44 45.59
C SER A 806 6.80 -25.15 45.39
N VAL A 807 6.23 -25.10 44.18
CA VAL A 807 4.96 -25.77 43.83
C VAL A 807 5.15 -27.26 43.55
N VAL A 808 6.39 -27.71 43.30
CA VAL A 808 6.76 -29.12 43.13
C VAL A 808 7.13 -29.77 44.47
N ASP A 809 7.70 -29.01 45.41
CA ASP A 809 8.02 -29.47 46.77
C ASP A 809 6.78 -29.54 47.72
N GLU A 810 5.68 -28.87 47.39
CA GLU A 810 4.37 -28.89 48.08
C GLU A 810 3.37 -29.95 47.57
#